data_AF-A0A7V3X137-F1
#
_entry.id   AF-A0A7V3X137-F1
#
_cell.length_a   1.000
_cell.length_b   1.000
_cell.length_c   1.000
_cell.angle_alpha   90.00
_cell.angle_beta   90.00
_cell.angle_gamma   90.00
#
_symmetry.space_group_name_H-M   'P 1'
#
loop_
_entity.id
_entity.type
_entity.pdbx_description
1 polymer ?
#
loop_
_entity_poly.entity_id
_entity_poly.type
_entity_poly.pdbx_seq_one_letter_code
_entity_poly.pdbx_strand_id
1 'polypeptide(L)'
;MRLTLRTLLAYLDNVLEPEDAAELGKKIEESEVAKALIRRIRELLRKDKLGAPEVLDHRESLDPNTVAEYLDNTLPAEKVADFEKVCLESDVELAEVAACHQILALVLGEPAEVDPALREKIYKLPQVAAQHESAVERIARDLTSAVEEAPSVETQPSPPPRTRPLSEEQFVSNVPDHTYRRWLLGLSVLLILGFAVVGGLLAYRMWWPAPGGPETVLATKGTEAPPTASDKEPEAKSAESGVAGTKDLAPATGQGESVSTPPATEGPGKESQEMPPSPPVSGASPSGLPAETGQTSQERSPEVPVAELPSAAPQQPMTPPSATAAQPSPAPTDVAAAPQLPQSPKPPVGDLLPTPPPVVPGPSASLPGGTIPDAVPPVNVAPLPPEPVGTLLPDPRLPQLLFLTVPNRPAQRVSPDQQVKTGDSFFVPPSFRPKLRLGENVEVECIGPVFWELAPVDAQGRVGLRVAYGYLAITATAPNGASVRLTCGPIEGILELNDQHTTVALSVERTPDCPGDPETQPVPWVTDLYVLGGAARWLDSGRTRPLVLRAPVHVRLSETELQTAPLENQPEWMRPAGGTAAIIEERAMAVLERALRDTEKDPLQVLRENAAVRQREVAWLARRILGYLGAADDLWKTLEDLDQRAYWNDAWLTLRQLVRISPALAASVRRAAENVLVSDGAAAYAMLWRYPSTQLTLAQAEELVQYLDHEKLAIRILASLTLRQVTQMTLTYEPQSSPAERRRAIELWRERLKSGSVRGVVYKPAAERP
;
A
#
# COMPACT_ATOMS: atom_id res chain seq x y z
N MET A 1 -9.66 2.53 42.98
CA MET A 1 -10.26 3.27 41.85
C MET A 1 -10.95 4.59 42.22
N ARG A 2 -11.15 5.48 41.22
CA ARG A 2 -12.11 6.61 41.20
C ARG A 2 -13.44 6.15 40.55
N LEU A 3 -14.55 6.83 40.82
CA LEU A 3 -15.82 6.63 40.10
C LEU A 3 -15.87 7.61 38.91
N THR A 4 -15.64 7.10 37.69
CA THR A 4 -15.74 7.82 36.42
C THR A 4 -16.56 7.00 35.41
N LEU A 5 -17.11 7.61 34.35
CA LEU A 5 -17.87 6.89 33.32
C LEU A 5 -17.03 5.74 32.74
N ARG A 6 -15.75 5.98 32.44
CA ARG A 6 -14.83 4.94 31.93
C ARG A 6 -14.73 3.74 32.87
N THR A 7 -14.51 3.96 34.16
CA THR A 7 -14.43 2.85 35.14
C THR A 7 -15.75 2.08 35.29
N LEU A 8 -16.89 2.75 35.11
CA LEU A 8 -18.20 2.10 35.18
C LEU A 8 -18.47 1.24 33.93
N LEU A 9 -18.02 1.65 32.74
CA LEU A 9 -18.07 0.81 31.53
C LEU A 9 -17.16 -0.42 31.66
N ALA A 10 -15.90 -0.24 32.11
CA ALA A 10 -14.97 -1.34 32.35
C ALA A 10 -15.50 -2.36 33.38
N TYR A 11 -16.24 -1.90 34.40
CA TYR A 11 -16.95 -2.76 35.36
C TYR A 11 -18.16 -3.48 34.75
N LEU A 12 -18.93 -2.81 33.89
CA LEU A 12 -20.12 -3.39 33.26
C LEU A 12 -19.79 -4.54 32.30
N ASP A 13 -18.69 -4.39 31.56
CA ASP A 13 -18.25 -5.36 30.55
C ASP A 13 -17.17 -6.33 31.04
N ASN A 14 -16.88 -6.35 32.35
CA ASN A 14 -15.93 -7.25 33.04
C ASN A 14 -14.48 -7.16 32.54
N VAL A 15 -14.03 -5.96 32.17
CA VAL A 15 -12.66 -5.68 31.67
C VAL A 15 -11.67 -5.39 32.82
N LEU A 16 -12.16 -5.32 34.06
CA LEU A 16 -11.34 -5.03 35.25
C LEU A 16 -10.80 -6.30 35.92
N GLU A 17 -9.58 -6.19 36.46
CA GLU A 17 -8.99 -7.18 37.38
C GLU A 17 -9.89 -7.44 38.59
N PRO A 18 -9.91 -8.67 39.15
CA PRO A 18 -10.90 -9.07 40.16
C PRO A 18 -10.79 -8.29 41.48
N GLU A 19 -9.61 -7.77 41.82
CA GLU A 19 -9.41 -6.92 43.00
C GLU A 19 -10.01 -5.51 42.79
N ASP A 20 -9.76 -4.90 41.64
CA ASP A 20 -10.31 -3.59 41.26
C ASP A 20 -11.84 -3.66 41.09
N ALA A 21 -12.36 -4.73 40.47
CA ALA A 21 -13.79 -4.98 40.35
C ALA A 21 -14.47 -5.09 41.74
N ALA A 22 -13.80 -5.71 42.72
CA ALA A 22 -14.31 -5.82 44.09
C ALA A 22 -14.20 -4.50 44.89
N GLU A 23 -13.20 -3.65 44.61
CA GLU A 23 -13.11 -2.30 45.19
C GLU A 23 -14.19 -1.38 44.62
N LEU A 24 -14.36 -1.40 43.30
CA LEU A 24 -15.31 -0.55 42.58
C LEU A 24 -16.77 -0.97 42.81
N GLY A 25 -17.04 -2.28 42.92
CA GLY A 25 -18.37 -2.81 43.26
C GLY A 25 -18.90 -2.25 44.58
N LYS A 26 -18.06 -2.21 45.64
CA LYS A 26 -18.41 -1.59 46.93
C LYS A 26 -18.71 -0.09 46.78
N LYS A 27 -17.90 0.63 46.01
CA LYS A 27 -18.11 2.06 45.72
C LYS A 27 -19.37 2.35 44.89
N ILE A 28 -19.82 1.39 44.09
CA ILE A 28 -21.12 1.43 43.42
C ILE A 28 -22.26 1.14 44.42
N GLU A 29 -22.09 0.20 45.36
CA GLU A 29 -23.04 -0.04 46.45
C GLU A 29 -23.20 1.16 47.40
N GLU A 30 -22.15 1.94 47.62
CA GLU A 30 -22.15 3.17 48.41
C GLU A 30 -22.70 4.40 47.65
N SER A 31 -22.77 4.37 46.31
CA SER A 31 -23.09 5.53 45.46
C SER A 31 -24.38 5.36 44.65
N GLU A 32 -25.48 5.96 45.14
CA GLU A 32 -26.76 5.99 44.42
C GLU A 32 -26.66 6.63 43.01
N VAL A 33 -25.73 7.58 42.82
CA VAL A 33 -25.48 8.19 41.50
C VAL A 33 -24.89 7.16 40.53
N ALA A 34 -23.95 6.33 40.99
CA ALA A 34 -23.37 5.26 40.17
C ALA A 34 -24.41 4.17 39.85
N LYS A 35 -25.26 3.80 40.81
CA LYS A 35 -26.39 2.86 40.58
C LYS A 35 -27.36 3.39 39.53
N ALA A 36 -27.75 4.66 39.63
CA ALA A 36 -28.66 5.31 38.69
C ALA A 36 -28.06 5.37 37.27
N LEU A 37 -26.79 5.72 37.14
CA LEU A 37 -26.07 5.76 35.86
C LEU A 37 -25.94 4.36 35.23
N ILE A 38 -25.56 3.34 36.00
CA ILE A 38 -25.55 1.93 35.56
C ILE A 38 -26.93 1.50 35.06
N ARG A 39 -28.00 1.90 35.75
CA ARG A 39 -29.37 1.59 35.33
C ARG A 39 -29.72 2.27 34.01
N ARG A 40 -29.39 3.57 33.85
CA ARG A 40 -29.57 4.33 32.60
C ARG A 40 -28.83 3.70 31.42
N ILE A 41 -27.54 3.36 31.58
CA ILE A 41 -26.76 2.69 30.52
C ILE A 41 -27.43 1.38 30.10
N ARG A 42 -27.84 0.54 31.06
CA ARG A 42 -28.54 -0.73 30.80
C ARG A 42 -29.95 -0.57 30.21
N GLU A 43 -30.62 0.56 30.45
CA GLU A 43 -31.91 0.90 29.85
C GLU A 43 -31.73 1.40 28.40
N LEU A 44 -30.66 2.16 28.12
CA LEU A 44 -30.34 2.66 26.78
C LEU A 44 -29.87 1.55 25.83
N LEU A 45 -28.97 0.66 26.27
CA LEU A 45 -28.50 -0.49 25.48
C LEU A 45 -29.60 -1.53 25.15
N ARG A 46 -30.83 -1.35 25.64
CA ARG A 46 -32.00 -2.20 25.37
C ARG A 46 -33.10 -1.49 24.55
N LYS A 47 -32.80 -0.31 24.01
CA LYS A 47 -33.79 0.60 23.41
C LYS A 47 -33.61 0.68 21.89
N ASP A 48 -34.24 -0.25 21.17
CA ASP A 48 -34.26 -0.38 19.69
C ASP A 48 -34.74 0.87 18.90
N LYS A 49 -35.05 1.97 19.59
CA LYS A 49 -35.55 3.24 19.04
C LYS A 49 -34.76 4.44 19.57
N LEU A 50 -33.47 4.26 19.81
CA LEU A 50 -32.50 5.36 19.76
C LEU A 50 -32.16 5.64 18.29
N GLY A 51 -32.09 6.91 17.91
CA GLY A 51 -31.48 7.31 16.65
C GLY A 51 -29.96 7.34 16.79
N ALA A 52 -29.24 7.13 15.69
CA ALA A 52 -27.79 7.37 15.64
C ALA A 52 -27.50 8.88 15.75
N PRO A 53 -26.28 9.28 16.19
CA PRO A 53 -25.82 10.67 16.09
C PRO A 53 -25.90 11.22 14.65
N GLU A 54 -26.20 12.51 14.49
CA GLU A 54 -26.19 13.14 13.17
C GLU A 54 -24.74 13.33 12.68
N VAL A 55 -24.40 12.73 11.54
CA VAL A 55 -23.05 12.67 10.94
C VAL A 55 -22.44 14.05 10.61
N LEU A 56 -23.22 15.14 10.74
CA LEU A 56 -22.84 16.51 10.39
C LEU A 56 -23.04 17.53 11.53
N ASP A 57 -23.53 17.15 12.72
CA ASP A 57 -23.64 18.12 13.84
C ASP A 57 -22.25 18.35 14.46
N HIS A 58 -21.61 19.47 14.10
CA HIS A 58 -20.22 19.79 14.46
C HIS A 58 -20.05 20.20 15.94
N ARG A 59 -20.37 19.29 16.87
CA ARG A 59 -20.02 19.41 18.28
C ARG A 59 -18.58 18.94 18.48
N GLU A 60 -17.72 19.88 18.84
CA GLU A 60 -16.26 19.74 18.94
C GLU A 60 -15.77 18.72 20.01
N SER A 61 -16.70 18.09 20.74
CA SER A 61 -16.47 17.13 21.81
C SER A 61 -16.78 15.66 21.46
N LEU A 62 -17.31 15.38 20.26
CA LEU A 62 -17.96 14.08 19.96
C LEU A 62 -17.65 13.52 18.56
N ASP A 63 -16.56 13.96 17.93
CA ASP A 63 -16.13 13.32 16.68
C ASP A 63 -15.69 11.86 16.93
N PRO A 64 -15.80 10.94 15.94
CA PRO A 64 -15.45 9.53 16.14
C PRO A 64 -14.01 9.27 16.58
N ASN A 65 -13.06 10.18 16.29
CA ASN A 65 -11.68 10.03 16.76
C ASN A 65 -11.57 10.38 18.26
N THR A 66 -12.24 11.43 18.74
CA THR A 66 -12.32 11.72 20.19
C THR A 66 -12.98 10.57 20.97
N VAL A 67 -14.02 9.94 20.41
CA VAL A 67 -14.64 8.74 20.99
C VAL A 67 -13.64 7.57 21.06
N ALA A 68 -12.91 7.30 19.97
CA ALA A 68 -11.88 6.27 19.94
C ALA A 68 -10.74 6.55 20.93
N GLU A 69 -10.21 7.78 20.97
CA GLU A 69 -9.18 8.20 21.93
C GLU A 69 -9.64 8.05 23.39
N TYR A 70 -10.92 8.28 23.67
CA TYR A 70 -11.48 8.08 25.01
C TYR A 70 -11.56 6.59 25.40
N LEU A 71 -11.87 5.70 24.46
CA LEU A 71 -11.96 4.25 24.67
C LEU A 71 -10.56 3.60 24.77
N ASP A 72 -9.64 3.97 23.87
CA ASP A 72 -8.24 3.49 23.84
C ASP A 72 -7.36 4.10 24.97
N ASN A 73 -7.93 4.92 25.86
CA ASN A 73 -7.25 5.63 26.95
C ASN A 73 -6.17 6.64 26.51
N THR A 74 -6.15 7.06 25.25
CA THR A 74 -5.18 8.03 24.71
C THR A 74 -5.63 9.49 24.84
N LEU A 75 -6.93 9.76 25.07
CA LEU A 75 -7.47 11.13 25.21
C LEU A 75 -6.81 11.88 26.39
N PRO A 76 -6.31 13.12 26.19
CA PRO A 76 -5.66 13.90 27.26
C PRO A 76 -6.55 14.11 28.48
N ALA A 77 -5.99 13.97 29.68
CA ALA A 77 -6.71 13.97 30.95
C ALA A 77 -7.56 15.24 31.20
N GLU A 78 -7.16 16.37 30.63
CA GLU A 78 -7.92 17.63 30.67
C GLU A 78 -9.26 17.52 29.91
N LYS A 79 -9.27 16.88 28.73
CA LYS A 79 -10.46 16.67 27.90
C LYS A 79 -11.38 15.55 28.40
N VAL A 80 -10.85 14.59 29.17
CA VAL A 80 -11.64 13.45 29.67
C VAL A 80 -12.85 13.91 30.51
N ALA A 81 -12.69 14.94 31.33
CA ALA A 81 -13.79 15.45 32.17
C ALA A 81 -14.93 16.08 31.34
N ASP A 82 -14.57 16.86 30.31
CA ASP A 82 -15.55 17.47 29.41
C ASP A 82 -16.25 16.43 28.52
N PHE A 83 -15.51 15.42 28.05
CA PHE A 83 -16.07 14.30 27.30
C PHE A 83 -17.05 13.48 28.15
N GLU A 84 -16.65 13.04 29.36
CA GLU A 84 -17.55 12.30 30.26
C GLU A 84 -18.80 13.13 30.60
N LYS A 85 -18.67 14.45 30.79
CA LYS A 85 -19.81 15.34 31.01
C LYS A 85 -20.79 15.33 29.83
N VAL A 86 -20.31 15.49 28.60
CA VAL A 86 -21.18 15.49 27.41
C VAL A 86 -21.89 14.15 27.24
N CYS A 87 -21.19 13.02 27.42
CA CYS A 87 -21.82 11.70 27.44
C CYS A 87 -22.87 11.56 28.55
N LEU A 88 -22.73 12.23 29.70
CA LEU A 88 -23.74 12.22 30.76
C LEU A 88 -24.94 13.14 30.45
N GLU A 89 -24.78 14.17 29.63
CA GLU A 89 -25.84 15.10 29.25
C GLU A 89 -26.77 14.55 28.14
N SER A 90 -26.33 13.60 27.31
CA SER A 90 -27.14 13.02 26.23
C SER A 90 -27.31 11.49 26.29
N ASP A 91 -28.56 11.03 26.08
CA ASP A 91 -28.90 9.60 25.99
C ASP A 91 -28.33 8.91 24.73
N VAL A 92 -28.14 9.65 23.64
CA VAL A 92 -27.65 9.07 22.36
C VAL A 92 -26.15 8.83 22.45
N GLU A 93 -25.39 9.84 22.88
CA GLU A 93 -23.94 9.73 23.03
C GLU A 93 -23.53 8.76 24.15
N LEU A 94 -24.30 8.67 25.25
CA LEU A 94 -24.09 7.65 26.28
C LEU A 94 -24.29 6.23 25.74
N ALA A 95 -25.28 6.02 24.88
CA ALA A 95 -25.57 4.73 24.27
C ALA A 95 -24.47 4.32 23.28
N GLU A 96 -24.02 5.25 22.42
CA GLU A 96 -22.97 4.99 21.42
C GLU A 96 -21.64 4.59 22.08
N VAL A 97 -21.18 5.36 23.07
CA VAL A 97 -19.92 5.08 23.78
C VAL A 97 -20.00 3.78 24.58
N ALA A 98 -21.13 3.50 25.22
CA ALA A 98 -21.33 2.24 25.95
C ALA A 98 -21.42 1.02 25.00
N ALA A 99 -22.11 1.14 23.86
CA ALA A 99 -22.22 0.07 22.88
C ALA A 99 -20.86 -0.22 22.22
N CYS A 100 -20.10 0.82 21.88
CA CYS A 100 -18.73 0.67 21.36
C CYS A 100 -17.82 -0.02 22.36
N HIS A 101 -17.85 0.38 23.64
CA HIS A 101 -17.07 -0.27 24.70
C HIS A 101 -17.45 -1.76 24.87
N GLN A 102 -18.75 -2.07 24.90
CA GLN A 102 -19.25 -3.44 25.00
C GLN A 102 -18.83 -4.31 23.79
N ILE A 103 -18.94 -3.78 22.57
CA ILE A 103 -18.53 -4.48 21.35
C ILE A 103 -17.01 -4.73 21.34
N LEU A 104 -16.21 -3.74 21.75
CA LEU A 104 -14.75 -3.90 21.86
C LEU A 104 -14.38 -4.96 22.90
N ALA A 105 -15.02 -4.95 24.08
CA ALA A 105 -14.79 -5.98 25.10
C ALA A 105 -15.12 -7.39 24.60
N LEU A 106 -16.24 -7.56 23.88
CA LEU A 106 -16.63 -8.85 23.29
C LEU A 106 -15.64 -9.31 22.21
N VAL A 107 -15.25 -8.43 21.28
CA VAL A 107 -14.39 -8.75 20.13
C VAL A 107 -12.92 -8.95 20.50
N LEU A 108 -12.45 -8.29 21.56
CA LEU A 108 -11.08 -8.47 22.10
C LEU A 108 -10.98 -9.67 23.06
N GLY A 109 -12.08 -10.07 23.69
CA GLY A 109 -12.14 -11.21 24.62
C GLY A 109 -12.13 -12.58 23.92
N GLU A 110 -13.00 -12.77 22.91
CA GLU A 110 -13.10 -14.03 22.18
C GLU A 110 -13.16 -13.82 20.65
N PRO A 111 -12.43 -14.61 19.84
CA PRO A 111 -12.48 -14.49 18.38
C PRO A 111 -13.84 -14.98 17.86
N ALA A 112 -14.65 -14.07 17.31
CA ALA A 112 -16.02 -14.33 16.89
C ALA A 112 -16.17 -15.60 16.02
N GLU A 113 -16.91 -16.59 16.51
CA GLU A 113 -17.18 -17.85 15.80
C GLU A 113 -18.14 -17.62 14.61
N VAL A 114 -17.57 -17.39 13.43
CA VAL A 114 -18.35 -17.33 12.19
C VAL A 114 -18.78 -18.73 11.78
N ASP A 115 -20.09 -18.99 11.83
CA ASP A 115 -20.74 -20.22 11.33
C ASP A 115 -20.15 -20.63 9.95
N PRO A 116 -19.65 -21.87 9.79
CA PRO A 116 -19.14 -22.37 8.52
C PRO A 116 -20.10 -22.18 7.33
N ALA A 117 -21.42 -22.26 7.53
CA ALA A 117 -22.38 -22.03 6.45
C ALA A 117 -22.50 -20.54 6.08
N LEU A 118 -22.48 -19.61 7.05
CA LEU A 118 -22.33 -18.17 6.80
C LEU A 118 -20.98 -17.84 6.13
N ARG A 119 -19.89 -18.43 6.60
CA ARG A 119 -18.55 -18.28 6.02
C ARG A 119 -18.51 -18.74 4.57
N GLU A 120 -19.10 -19.90 4.24
CA GLU A 120 -19.26 -20.36 2.86
C GLU A 120 -20.17 -19.46 2.03
N LYS A 121 -21.27 -18.92 2.58
CA LYS A 121 -22.10 -17.93 1.88
C LYS A 121 -21.27 -16.69 1.52
N ILE A 122 -20.47 -16.17 2.45
CA ILE A 122 -19.61 -15.00 2.23
C ILE A 122 -18.56 -15.28 1.15
N TYR A 123 -17.88 -16.43 1.16
CA TYR A 123 -16.96 -16.80 0.07
C TYR A 123 -17.65 -17.03 -1.28
N LYS A 124 -18.97 -17.28 -1.29
CA LYS A 124 -19.79 -17.38 -2.51
C LYS A 124 -20.40 -16.04 -2.93
N LEU A 125 -20.43 -15.00 -2.08
CA LEU A 125 -20.96 -13.69 -2.44
C LEU A 125 -20.34 -13.09 -3.73
N PRO A 126 -19.03 -13.19 -4.02
CA PRO A 126 -18.49 -12.71 -5.30
C PRO A 126 -19.09 -13.43 -6.53
N GLN A 127 -19.45 -14.71 -6.38
CA GLN A 127 -20.05 -15.51 -7.44
C GLN A 127 -21.55 -15.21 -7.60
N VAL A 128 -22.24 -14.99 -6.48
CA VAL A 128 -23.65 -14.56 -6.47
C VAL A 128 -23.79 -13.12 -6.99
N ALA A 129 -22.86 -12.22 -6.65
CA ALA A 129 -22.81 -10.85 -7.16
C ALA A 129 -22.70 -10.83 -8.70
N ALA A 130 -21.71 -11.54 -9.28
CA ALA A 130 -21.56 -11.65 -10.73
C ALA A 130 -22.79 -12.28 -11.43
N GLN A 131 -23.54 -13.16 -10.75
CA GLN A 131 -24.80 -13.69 -11.26
C GLN A 131 -25.94 -12.66 -11.17
N HIS A 132 -26.05 -11.94 -10.06
CA HIS A 132 -27.04 -10.89 -9.85
C HIS A 132 -26.82 -9.67 -10.74
N GLU A 133 -25.58 -9.31 -11.04
CA GLU A 133 -25.21 -8.27 -12.00
C GLU A 133 -25.81 -8.59 -13.39
N SER A 134 -25.65 -9.84 -13.85
CA SER A 134 -26.29 -10.34 -15.08
C SER A 134 -27.83 -10.41 -15.03
N ALA A 135 -28.44 -10.34 -13.84
CA ALA A 135 -29.88 -10.37 -13.63
C ALA A 135 -30.48 -8.96 -13.54
N VAL A 136 -29.77 -8.03 -12.88
CA VAL A 136 -30.08 -6.59 -12.87
C VAL A 136 -29.91 -6.02 -14.28
N GLU A 137 -28.87 -6.41 -15.00
CA GLU A 137 -28.75 -6.14 -16.44
C GLU A 137 -29.98 -6.60 -17.23
N ARG A 138 -30.45 -7.84 -17.02
CA ARG A 138 -31.61 -8.38 -17.75
C ARG A 138 -32.89 -7.61 -17.42
N ILE A 139 -33.12 -7.33 -16.14
CA ILE A 139 -34.26 -6.51 -15.70
C ILE A 139 -34.16 -5.08 -16.28
N ALA A 140 -32.99 -4.46 -16.30
CA ALA A 140 -32.80 -3.14 -16.91
C ALA A 140 -33.04 -3.17 -18.44
N ARG A 141 -32.56 -4.22 -19.12
CA ARG A 141 -32.70 -4.43 -20.56
C ARG A 141 -34.16 -4.68 -20.95
N ASP A 142 -34.88 -5.51 -20.21
CA ASP A 142 -36.33 -5.74 -20.34
C ASP A 142 -37.12 -4.44 -20.07
N LEU A 143 -36.76 -3.67 -19.03
CA LEU A 143 -37.37 -2.37 -18.72
C LEU A 143 -37.11 -1.30 -19.79
N THR A 144 -35.97 -1.32 -20.49
CA THR A 144 -35.73 -0.41 -21.62
C THR A 144 -36.42 -0.87 -22.91
N SER A 145 -36.50 -2.17 -23.19
CA SER A 145 -37.19 -2.70 -24.38
C SER A 145 -38.72 -2.53 -24.28
N ALA A 146 -39.29 -2.46 -23.08
CA ALA A 146 -40.72 -2.26 -22.85
C ALA A 146 -41.24 -0.83 -23.11
N VAL A 147 -40.39 0.12 -23.55
CA VAL A 147 -40.76 1.55 -23.71
C VAL A 147 -41.19 1.91 -25.15
N GLU A 148 -40.83 1.11 -26.17
CA GLU A 148 -40.93 1.54 -27.57
C GLU A 148 -42.13 0.98 -28.37
N GLU A 149 -42.86 -0.03 -27.86
CA GLU A 149 -44.16 -0.45 -28.42
C GLU A 149 -45.27 -0.45 -27.37
N ALA A 150 -46.17 0.54 -27.45
CA ALA A 150 -47.38 0.62 -26.64
C ALA A 150 -48.65 0.47 -27.50
N PRO A 151 -49.41 -0.62 -27.30
CA PRO A 151 -50.86 -0.61 -27.45
C PRO A 151 -51.56 -0.74 -26.08
N SER A 152 -52.60 0.07 -25.86
CA SER A 152 -53.30 0.15 -24.57
C SER A 152 -54.02 -1.16 -24.20
N VAL A 153 -53.74 -1.71 -23.01
CA VAL A 153 -54.56 -2.75 -22.38
C VAL A 153 -54.93 -2.38 -20.94
N GLU A 154 -56.25 -2.23 -20.79
CA GLU A 154 -57.11 -2.26 -19.61
C GLU A 154 -56.53 -2.72 -18.25
N THR A 155 -56.76 -1.90 -17.22
CA THR A 155 -56.30 -2.09 -15.83
C THR A 155 -56.90 -3.34 -15.16
N GLN A 156 -56.09 -4.40 -14.98
CA GLN A 156 -56.40 -5.45 -13.99
C GLN A 156 -55.83 -5.10 -12.59
N PRO A 157 -56.46 -5.54 -11.48
CA PRO A 157 -55.99 -5.24 -10.14
C PRO A 157 -54.71 -6.01 -9.80
N SER A 158 -53.70 -5.32 -9.27
CA SER A 158 -52.50 -5.96 -8.72
C SER A 158 -52.86 -6.94 -7.60
N PRO A 159 -52.25 -8.14 -7.54
CA PRO A 159 -52.39 -9.00 -6.36
C PRO A 159 -51.78 -8.30 -5.13
N PRO A 160 -52.33 -8.53 -3.92
CA PRO A 160 -51.81 -7.89 -2.71
C PRO A 160 -50.35 -8.30 -2.45
N PRO A 161 -49.53 -7.41 -1.85
CA PRO A 161 -48.13 -7.71 -1.58
C PRO A 161 -48.04 -8.95 -0.68
N ARG A 162 -47.35 -9.98 -1.15
CA ARG A 162 -47.01 -11.13 -0.31
C ARG A 162 -45.99 -10.68 0.73
N THR A 163 -46.49 -10.34 1.92
CA THR A 163 -45.68 -10.31 3.13
C THR A 163 -45.03 -11.67 3.31
N ARG A 164 -43.76 -11.78 2.90
CA ARG A 164 -42.88 -12.78 3.52
C ARG A 164 -42.92 -12.48 5.02
N PRO A 165 -43.14 -13.47 5.90
CA PRO A 165 -42.84 -13.24 7.30
C PRO A 165 -41.37 -12.83 7.38
N LEU A 166 -41.10 -11.70 8.01
CA LEU A 166 -39.77 -11.43 8.54
C LEU A 166 -39.55 -12.52 9.59
N SER A 167 -38.72 -13.50 9.26
CA SER A 167 -38.05 -14.28 10.28
C SER A 167 -37.35 -13.27 11.19
N GLU A 168 -37.58 -13.36 12.49
CA GLU A 168 -36.74 -12.65 13.44
C GLU A 168 -35.34 -13.27 13.35
N GLU A 169 -34.46 -12.69 12.54
CA GLU A 169 -33.02 -12.90 12.66
C GLU A 169 -32.57 -12.22 13.95
N GLN A 170 -32.88 -12.89 15.05
CA GLN A 170 -32.48 -12.51 16.40
C GLN A 170 -30.96 -12.36 16.40
N PHE A 171 -30.48 -11.14 16.67
CA PHE A 171 -29.06 -10.91 16.90
C PHE A 171 -28.62 -11.83 18.04
N VAL A 172 -27.73 -12.78 17.74
CA VAL A 172 -27.45 -13.91 18.63
C VAL A 172 -26.59 -13.43 19.81
N SER A 173 -27.27 -12.95 20.85
CA SER A 173 -26.68 -12.64 22.15
C SER A 173 -26.33 -13.93 22.90
N ASN A 174 -25.29 -14.62 22.42
CA ASN A 174 -24.71 -15.80 23.07
C ASN A 174 -24.01 -15.41 24.37
N VAL A 175 -24.79 -15.09 25.40
CA VAL A 175 -24.35 -15.19 26.79
C VAL A 175 -24.21 -16.69 27.10
N PRO A 176 -23.02 -17.20 27.47
CA PRO A 176 -22.73 -18.63 27.43
C PRO A 176 -23.23 -19.38 28.68
N ASP A 177 -24.17 -20.33 28.54
CA ASP A 177 -24.59 -21.16 29.70
C ASP A 177 -25.14 -22.58 29.39
N HIS A 178 -24.67 -23.24 28.31
CA HIS A 178 -25.25 -24.53 27.86
C HIS A 178 -24.26 -25.69 27.67
N THR A 179 -22.96 -25.44 27.51
CA THR A 179 -21.95 -26.47 27.20
C THR A 179 -21.40 -27.16 28.44
N TYR A 180 -21.06 -26.41 29.50
CA TYR A 180 -20.49 -26.95 30.74
C TYR A 180 -21.39 -28.04 31.38
N ARG A 181 -22.70 -27.81 31.41
CA ARG A 181 -23.71 -28.75 31.91
C ARG A 181 -23.83 -30.02 31.05
N ARG A 182 -23.56 -29.94 29.74
CA ARG A 182 -23.51 -31.11 28.85
C ARG A 182 -22.21 -31.91 29.03
N TRP A 183 -21.08 -31.24 29.29
CA TRP A 183 -19.80 -31.89 29.55
C TRP A 183 -19.83 -32.69 30.87
N LEU A 184 -20.38 -32.11 31.94
CA LEU A 184 -20.60 -32.81 33.22
C LEU A 184 -21.52 -34.04 33.11
N LEU A 185 -22.56 -33.96 32.27
CA LEU A 185 -23.42 -35.12 31.97
C LEU A 185 -22.69 -36.18 31.12
N GLY A 186 -21.85 -35.77 30.16
CA GLY A 186 -21.00 -36.69 29.40
C GLY A 186 -20.01 -37.42 30.30
N LEU A 187 -19.35 -36.71 31.21
CA LEU A 187 -18.38 -37.26 32.15
C LEU A 187 -19.01 -38.29 33.09
N SER A 188 -20.22 -38.04 33.61
CA SER A 188 -20.91 -38.97 34.51
C SER A 188 -21.39 -40.24 33.79
N VAL A 189 -21.87 -40.14 32.55
CA VAL A 189 -22.18 -41.30 31.70
C VAL A 189 -20.92 -42.12 31.40
N LEU A 190 -19.79 -41.47 31.11
CA LEU A 190 -18.52 -42.15 30.81
C LEU A 190 -17.96 -42.86 32.05
N LEU A 191 -18.08 -42.27 33.25
CA LEU A 191 -17.72 -42.91 34.52
C LEU A 191 -18.60 -44.14 34.81
N ILE A 192 -19.92 -44.05 34.61
CA ILE A 192 -20.84 -45.20 34.80
C ILE A 192 -20.51 -46.33 33.82
N LEU A 193 -20.25 -45.99 32.55
CA LEU A 193 -19.86 -46.96 31.52
C LEU A 193 -18.50 -47.61 31.84
N GLY A 194 -17.52 -46.82 32.30
CA GLY A 194 -16.23 -47.33 32.77
C GLY A 194 -16.35 -48.30 33.95
N PHE A 195 -17.19 -47.98 34.93
CA PHE A 195 -17.43 -48.85 36.09
C PHE A 195 -18.11 -50.17 35.67
N ALA A 196 -19.06 -50.12 34.73
CA ALA A 196 -19.68 -51.30 34.14
C ALA A 196 -18.68 -52.18 33.36
N VAL A 197 -17.78 -51.58 32.58
CA VAL A 197 -16.73 -52.30 31.84
C VAL A 197 -15.71 -52.93 32.79
N VAL A 198 -15.28 -52.24 33.85
CA VAL A 198 -14.36 -52.79 34.85
C VAL A 198 -15.01 -53.94 35.64
N GLY A 199 -16.27 -53.78 36.05
CA GLY A 199 -17.04 -54.87 36.67
C GLY A 199 -17.19 -56.09 35.73
N GLY A 200 -17.46 -55.83 34.45
CA GLY A 200 -17.50 -56.86 33.41
C GLY A 200 -16.17 -57.59 33.21
N LEU A 201 -15.04 -56.87 33.17
CA LEU A 201 -13.71 -57.49 33.06
C LEU A 201 -13.33 -58.33 34.29
N LEU A 202 -13.69 -57.88 35.50
CA LEU A 202 -13.49 -58.63 36.73
C LEU A 202 -14.32 -59.92 36.74
N ALA A 203 -15.60 -59.84 36.36
CA ALA A 203 -16.45 -61.03 36.19
C ALA A 203 -15.92 -61.97 35.09
N TYR A 204 -15.41 -61.44 33.98
CA TYR A 204 -14.84 -62.23 32.89
C TYR A 204 -13.55 -62.96 33.30
N ARG A 205 -12.63 -62.29 34.03
CA ARG A 205 -11.45 -62.96 34.61
C ARG A 205 -11.80 -63.98 35.69
N MET A 206 -12.91 -63.81 36.40
CA MET A 206 -13.44 -64.79 37.35
C MET A 206 -13.95 -66.06 36.66
N TRP A 207 -14.44 -65.94 35.40
CA TRP A 207 -15.16 -67.01 34.70
C TRP A 207 -14.34 -67.73 33.61
N TRP A 208 -13.20 -67.19 33.16
CA TRP A 208 -12.42 -67.81 32.07
C TRP A 208 -10.89 -67.73 32.25
N PRO A 209 -10.28 -68.68 32.98
CA PRO A 209 -8.86 -69.02 32.84
C PRO A 209 -8.60 -69.71 31.50
N ALA A 210 -7.59 -69.26 30.75
CA ALA A 210 -7.20 -69.90 29.48
C ALA A 210 -6.57 -71.30 29.72
N PRO A 211 -6.69 -72.25 28.76
CA PRO A 211 -6.34 -73.66 28.97
C PRO A 211 -4.83 -73.94 29.01
N GLY A 212 -4.46 -75.05 29.67
CA GLY A 212 -3.07 -75.51 29.87
C GLY A 212 -2.43 -76.23 28.67
N GLY A 213 -1.29 -76.91 28.81
CA GLY A 213 -0.48 -77.20 30.02
C GLY A 213 1.00 -77.43 29.62
N PRO A 214 1.73 -78.47 30.09
CA PRO A 214 1.38 -79.56 31.02
C PRO A 214 2.27 -79.56 32.31
N GLU A 215 2.30 -80.68 33.04
CA GLU A 215 2.84 -80.82 34.41
C GLU A 215 4.34 -81.17 34.52
N THR A 216 5.00 -80.65 35.56
CA THR A 216 5.87 -81.38 36.54
C THR A 216 6.13 -80.39 37.71
N VAL A 217 5.56 -80.50 38.92
CA VAL A 217 5.58 -81.54 39.98
C VAL A 217 6.75 -81.37 40.98
N LEU A 218 6.41 -81.25 42.29
CA LEU A 218 7.28 -81.23 43.50
C LEU A 218 8.16 -79.96 43.72
N ALA A 219 8.43 -79.46 44.94
CA ALA A 219 7.91 -79.81 46.29
C ALA A 219 8.13 -78.73 47.39
N THR A 220 7.15 -78.65 48.32
CA THR A 220 7.25 -78.43 49.79
C THR A 220 7.99 -77.25 50.46
N LYS A 221 7.30 -76.72 51.50
CA LYS A 221 7.79 -76.06 52.74
C LYS A 221 8.45 -74.66 52.63
N GLY A 222 8.17 -73.70 53.53
CA GLY A 222 7.17 -73.64 54.61
C GLY A 222 7.66 -72.97 55.90
N THR A 223 6.73 -72.67 56.83
CA THR A 223 6.98 -72.24 58.24
C THR A 223 7.56 -70.81 58.38
N GLU A 224 7.29 -69.97 59.39
CA GLU A 224 6.46 -69.96 60.63
C GLU A 224 5.66 -68.61 60.61
N ALA A 225 4.40 -68.44 61.05
CA ALA A 225 3.76 -68.64 62.37
C ALA A 225 4.08 -67.49 63.40
N PRO A 226 3.30 -67.33 64.50
CA PRO A 226 2.46 -66.12 64.70
C PRO A 226 2.74 -65.50 66.12
N PRO A 227 1.81 -64.95 66.96
CA PRO A 227 0.37 -64.66 66.81
C PRO A 227 -0.20 -63.38 67.49
N THR A 228 -1.54 -63.31 67.49
CA THR A 228 -2.46 -62.65 68.46
C THR A 228 -2.92 -61.21 68.20
N ALA A 229 -4.10 -60.87 68.74
CA ALA A 229 -4.93 -59.71 68.44
C ALA A 229 -5.57 -59.12 69.72
N SER A 230 -6.70 -58.40 69.59
CA SER A 230 -7.41 -57.59 70.61
C SER A 230 -6.73 -56.24 70.97
N ASP A 231 -7.44 -55.12 71.16
CA ASP A 231 -8.89 -54.87 71.03
C ASP A 231 -9.28 -53.36 70.94
N LYS A 232 -10.54 -53.10 70.54
CA LYS A 232 -11.39 -51.89 70.79
C LYS A 232 -11.18 -50.53 70.06
N GLU A 233 -12.34 -50.05 69.56
CA GLU A 233 -12.79 -48.65 69.26
C GLU A 233 -13.14 -47.86 70.56
N PRO A 234 -13.56 -46.56 70.57
CA PRO A 234 -14.05 -45.71 69.45
C PRO A 234 -13.57 -44.23 69.41
N GLU A 235 -14.05 -43.41 68.45
CA GLU A 235 -14.40 -42.01 68.74
C GLU A 235 -13.55 -40.80 68.24
N ALA A 236 -13.98 -40.08 67.18
CA ALA A 236 -13.90 -38.59 67.04
C ALA A 236 -12.57 -37.76 66.95
N LYS A 237 -12.29 -37.30 65.70
CA LYS A 237 -12.03 -35.90 65.25
C LYS A 237 -10.70 -35.10 65.51
N SER A 238 -10.12 -34.66 64.38
CA SER A 238 -9.68 -33.28 64.01
C SER A 238 -8.17 -32.90 63.87
N ALA A 239 -7.89 -32.29 62.71
CA ALA A 239 -6.94 -31.18 62.41
C ALA A 239 -5.43 -31.40 62.07
N GLU A 240 -5.02 -30.64 61.03
CA GLU A 240 -3.72 -30.05 60.63
C GLU A 240 -2.37 -30.81 60.45
N SER A 241 -1.93 -30.84 59.19
CA SER A 241 -0.68 -30.26 58.60
C SER A 241 0.66 -30.22 59.38
N GLY A 242 1.78 -30.63 58.72
CA GLY A 242 3.10 -30.02 59.01
C GLY A 242 4.42 -30.80 58.68
N VAL A 243 5.10 -30.39 57.58
CA VAL A 243 6.58 -30.20 57.41
C VAL A 243 7.61 -31.34 57.62
N ALA A 244 8.43 -31.61 56.57
CA ALA A 244 9.91 -31.86 56.58
C ALA A 244 10.43 -32.13 55.13
N GLY A 245 11.69 -31.85 54.70
CA GLY A 245 12.81 -31.08 55.27
C GLY A 245 14.20 -31.36 54.63
N THR A 246 15.09 -30.35 54.58
CA THR A 246 16.55 -30.38 54.20
C THR A 246 16.91 -30.48 52.68
N LYS A 247 18.09 -30.04 52.17
CA LYS A 247 19.40 -29.86 52.83
C LYS A 247 20.44 -28.90 52.13
N ASP A 248 21.03 -27.97 52.91
CA ASP A 248 22.43 -27.43 52.96
C ASP A 248 23.17 -26.81 51.73
N LEU A 249 24.17 -25.88 51.84
CA LEU A 249 24.70 -25.01 52.94
C LEU A 249 25.65 -23.88 52.43
N ALA A 250 25.56 -22.68 53.04
CA ALA A 250 26.63 -21.72 53.47
C ALA A 250 27.73 -21.20 52.48
N PRO A 251 28.47 -20.10 52.80
CA PRO A 251 28.46 -19.20 53.98
C PRO A 251 27.77 -17.83 53.68
N ALA A 252 27.88 -16.70 54.40
CA ALA A 252 28.70 -16.27 55.55
C ALA A 252 27.92 -15.33 56.52
N THR A 253 28.57 -14.42 57.25
CA THR A 253 27.99 -13.67 58.39
C THR A 253 28.37 -12.17 58.52
N GLY A 254 27.46 -11.38 59.09
CA GLY A 254 27.66 -10.00 59.58
C GLY A 254 26.44 -9.52 60.41
N GLN A 255 26.66 -8.79 61.51
CA GLN A 255 25.65 -8.32 62.51
C GLN A 255 25.19 -6.87 62.20
N GLY A 256 24.10 -6.29 62.76
CA GLY A 256 23.07 -6.74 63.73
C GLY A 256 22.06 -5.62 64.11
N GLU A 257 21.01 -5.98 64.86
CA GLU A 257 19.95 -5.21 65.60
C GLU A 257 19.78 -3.66 65.50
N SER A 258 18.51 -3.17 65.39
CA SER A 258 17.85 -2.27 66.40
C SER A 258 16.45 -1.67 66.03
N VAL A 259 15.40 -2.11 66.76
CA VAL A 259 14.34 -1.35 67.49
C VAL A 259 13.66 -0.05 66.93
N SER A 260 12.34 -0.18 66.65
CA SER A 260 11.14 0.65 66.99
C SER A 260 10.82 2.12 66.54
N THR A 261 9.51 2.24 66.24
CA THR A 261 8.49 3.32 66.02
C THR A 261 8.04 4.10 67.29
N PRO A 262 6.96 4.97 67.34
CA PRO A 262 6.18 5.83 66.37
C PRO A 262 5.91 7.26 66.99
N PRO A 263 4.69 7.91 67.12
CA PRO A 263 3.42 8.03 66.33
C PRO A 263 2.84 9.49 66.17
N ALA A 264 1.57 9.59 65.69
CA ALA A 264 0.46 10.52 66.13
C ALA A 264 0.25 11.91 65.45
N THR A 265 -0.97 12.51 65.32
CA THR A 265 -2.40 12.04 65.44
C THR A 265 -3.42 13.15 65.02
N GLU A 266 -4.61 12.78 64.47
CA GLU A 266 -5.88 13.57 64.30
C GLU A 266 -5.86 14.90 63.48
N GLY A 267 -6.98 15.53 63.05
CA GLY A 267 -8.42 15.34 63.32
C GLY A 267 -9.37 16.12 62.35
N PRO A 268 -10.71 16.15 62.60
CA PRO A 268 -11.72 16.01 61.52
C PRO A 268 -12.62 17.24 61.22
N GLY A 269 -13.48 17.15 60.19
CA GLY A 269 -14.56 18.13 59.92
C GLY A 269 -15.40 17.83 58.66
N LYS A 270 -16.63 18.37 58.57
CA LYS A 270 -17.64 18.06 57.52
C LYS A 270 -18.40 19.30 57.00
N GLU A 271 -18.84 19.20 55.75
CA GLU A 271 -20.11 19.71 55.17
C GLU A 271 -20.35 21.19 54.76
N SER A 272 -21.08 21.27 53.62
CA SER A 272 -22.06 22.26 53.16
C SER A 272 -21.68 23.40 52.20
N GLN A 273 -22.66 23.69 51.33
CA GLN A 273 -22.62 24.51 50.13
C GLN A 273 -23.00 25.98 50.41
N GLU A 274 -22.55 26.93 49.59
CA GLU A 274 -23.44 27.61 48.61
C GLU A 274 -22.62 28.44 47.59
N MET A 275 -23.29 29.27 46.76
CA MET A 275 -22.82 29.62 45.39
C MET A 275 -22.50 31.15 45.18
N PRO A 276 -22.76 31.82 44.04
CA PRO A 276 -21.81 32.68 43.29
C PRO A 276 -21.97 34.21 43.65
N PRO A 277 -21.41 35.25 42.93
CA PRO A 277 -20.79 35.24 41.58
C PRO A 277 -19.56 36.17 41.30
N SER A 278 -19.14 36.10 40.03
CA SER A 278 -18.19 36.94 39.25
C SER A 278 -18.65 38.42 39.06
N PRO A 279 -18.00 39.31 38.27
CA PRO A 279 -16.84 39.21 37.33
C PRO A 279 -15.73 40.24 37.76
N PRO A 280 -15.00 41.07 36.96
CA PRO A 280 -14.87 41.22 35.49
C PRO A 280 -13.46 41.57 34.88
N VAL A 281 -13.46 41.69 33.54
CA VAL A 281 -12.48 42.18 32.52
C VAL A 281 -11.17 42.89 32.93
N SER A 282 -10.06 42.50 32.26
CA SER A 282 -9.41 43.25 31.15
C SER A 282 -7.89 42.99 31.07
N GLY A 283 -7.25 43.17 29.91
CA GLY A 283 -5.84 42.83 29.70
C GLY A 283 -5.03 43.84 28.87
N ALA A 284 -3.70 43.67 28.85
CA ALA A 284 -2.78 44.43 28.01
C ALA A 284 -1.47 43.66 27.73
N SER A 285 -1.01 43.74 26.48
CA SER A 285 0.42 43.63 26.06
C SER A 285 1.08 45.03 26.17
N PRO A 286 2.40 45.26 26.01
CA PRO A 286 3.36 44.46 25.20
C PRO A 286 4.86 44.44 25.66
N SER A 287 5.70 43.87 24.78
CA SER A 287 7.12 44.22 24.51
C SER A 287 8.22 43.94 25.55
N GLY A 288 9.37 43.40 25.10
CA GLY A 288 10.61 43.39 25.88
C GLY A 288 11.71 42.41 25.45
N LEU A 289 12.42 42.68 24.35
CA LEU A 289 13.80 42.19 24.10
C LEU A 289 14.79 43.14 24.83
N PRO A 290 15.96 42.69 25.34
CA PRO A 290 17.03 42.15 24.49
C PRO A 290 17.82 40.96 25.08
N ALA A 291 18.91 40.57 24.39
CA ALA A 291 19.82 39.48 24.77
C ALA A 291 21.06 39.97 25.54
N GLU A 292 21.74 39.06 26.23
CA GLU A 292 23.12 39.24 26.68
C GLU A 292 23.95 37.94 26.48
N THR A 293 25.27 38.00 26.67
CA THR A 293 26.25 37.04 26.15
C THR A 293 27.28 36.70 27.23
N GLY A 294 27.77 35.46 27.35
CA GLY A 294 28.97 35.22 28.17
C GLY A 294 29.18 33.79 28.66
N GLN A 295 30.18 33.14 28.08
CA GLN A 295 30.77 31.86 28.47
C GLN A 295 31.21 31.79 29.95
N THR A 296 31.27 30.58 30.50
CA THR A 296 32.47 30.10 31.23
C THR A 296 32.51 28.57 31.19
N SER A 297 33.67 27.97 31.50
CA SER A 297 33.94 26.54 31.34
C SER A 297 34.55 25.93 32.62
N GLN A 298 34.86 24.63 32.54
CA GLN A 298 35.65 23.81 33.48
C GLN A 298 34.91 23.10 34.63
N GLU A 299 35.38 21.95 35.14
CA GLU A 299 36.17 20.83 34.55
C GLU A 299 36.30 19.70 35.60
N ARG A 300 36.11 18.42 35.23
CA ARG A 300 36.92 17.30 35.77
C ARG A 300 36.66 15.94 35.10
N SER A 301 37.76 15.26 34.79
CA SER A 301 37.88 13.81 34.61
C SER A 301 39.11 13.34 35.41
N PRO A 302 39.17 12.05 35.77
CA PRO A 302 40.35 11.21 35.44
C PRO A 302 39.95 9.78 34.98
N GLU A 303 40.78 8.86 34.46
CA GLU A 303 42.12 8.80 33.80
C GLU A 303 42.35 7.28 33.50
N VAL A 304 42.55 6.74 32.28
CA VAL A 304 43.73 6.76 31.37
C VAL A 304 44.96 6.02 31.97
N PRO A 305 45.52 4.94 31.37
CA PRO A 305 46.52 4.97 30.25
C PRO A 305 46.25 3.94 29.10
N VAL A 306 46.62 4.11 27.80
CA VAL A 306 47.87 4.49 27.06
C VAL A 306 48.76 3.25 26.75
N ALA A 307 49.10 2.92 25.49
CA ALA A 307 50.19 3.48 24.64
C ALA A 307 50.12 2.94 23.17
N GLU A 308 50.70 3.53 22.10
CA GLU A 308 51.22 4.89 21.81
C GLU A 308 51.45 5.08 20.27
N LEU A 309 51.70 6.32 19.82
CA LEU A 309 51.89 6.83 18.44
C LEU A 309 53.39 6.88 18.01
N PRO A 310 53.84 7.19 16.75
CA PRO A 310 53.64 8.45 15.96
C PRO A 310 53.58 8.29 14.41
N SER A 311 53.45 9.32 13.54
CA SER A 311 52.84 10.68 13.56
C SER A 311 52.89 11.33 12.15
N ALA A 312 52.18 12.45 11.95
CA ALA A 312 52.34 13.51 10.94
C ALA A 312 51.81 13.35 9.49
N ALA A 313 51.41 14.50 8.93
CA ALA A 313 50.93 14.82 7.57
C ALA A 313 51.27 16.33 7.31
N PRO A 314 50.75 17.05 6.29
CA PRO A 314 50.09 16.70 5.02
C PRO A 314 50.71 17.41 3.77
N GLN A 315 50.27 17.11 2.53
CA GLN A 315 50.03 18.10 1.44
C GLN A 315 49.47 17.49 0.13
N GLN A 316 49.25 18.32 -0.90
CA GLN A 316 48.42 18.09 -2.10
C GLN A 316 49.23 17.71 -3.39
N PRO A 317 48.60 17.41 -4.56
CA PRO A 317 49.14 16.43 -5.53
C PRO A 317 50.02 17.00 -6.66
N MET A 318 50.82 16.13 -7.27
CA MET A 318 51.48 16.36 -8.57
C MET A 318 51.46 15.13 -9.51
N THR A 319 51.71 15.40 -10.79
CA THR A 319 51.64 14.51 -11.97
C THR A 319 52.67 13.37 -12.02
N PRO A 320 52.38 12.27 -12.73
CA PRO A 320 53.37 11.22 -13.04
C PRO A 320 54.30 11.61 -14.23
N PRO A 321 55.60 11.27 -14.19
CA PRO A 321 56.54 11.42 -15.31
C PRO A 321 56.74 10.12 -16.12
N SER A 322 57.38 10.22 -17.29
CA SER A 322 57.75 9.08 -18.16
C SER A 322 59.24 9.06 -18.52
N ALA A 323 59.84 7.86 -18.56
CA ALA A 323 61.11 7.50 -19.20
C ALA A 323 61.08 5.98 -19.47
N THR A 324 61.35 5.42 -20.67
CA THR A 324 62.54 5.48 -21.55
C THR A 324 63.69 4.61 -21.02
N ALA A 325 64.30 3.66 -21.77
CA ALA A 325 63.94 2.95 -23.02
C ALA A 325 64.92 1.77 -23.24
N ALA A 326 64.60 0.79 -24.12
CA ALA A 326 65.59 -0.16 -24.66
C ALA A 326 65.18 -0.74 -26.04
N GLN A 327 66.15 -0.85 -26.94
CA GLN A 327 66.16 -1.57 -28.24
C GLN A 327 67.56 -2.25 -28.36
N PRO A 328 67.84 -3.22 -29.27
CA PRO A 328 67.44 -3.26 -30.69
C PRO A 328 67.02 -4.65 -31.25
N SER A 329 66.85 -4.72 -32.59
CA SER A 329 66.60 -5.92 -33.40
C SER A 329 67.88 -6.42 -34.11
N PRO A 330 67.91 -7.63 -34.72
CA PRO A 330 67.75 -7.69 -36.18
C PRO A 330 67.03 -8.95 -36.76
N ALA A 331 66.79 -8.94 -38.08
CA ALA A 331 66.34 -10.05 -38.97
C ALA A 331 67.43 -10.34 -40.04
N PRO A 332 67.24 -11.00 -41.23
CA PRO A 332 66.09 -11.65 -41.91
C PRO A 332 66.16 -13.20 -41.74
N THR A 333 65.79 -14.17 -42.61
CA THR A 333 65.41 -14.30 -44.05
C THR A 333 64.68 -15.67 -44.20
N ASP A 334 63.59 -15.96 -44.93
CA ASP A 334 62.81 -15.36 -46.06
C ASP A 334 63.03 -16.04 -47.44
N VAL A 335 62.13 -17.00 -47.79
CA VAL A 335 61.98 -17.77 -49.05
C VAL A 335 60.66 -18.60 -48.99
N ALA A 336 59.92 -18.94 -50.06
CA ALA A 336 59.92 -18.51 -51.46
C ALA A 336 58.62 -18.95 -52.21
N ALA A 337 58.29 -18.22 -53.29
CA ALA A 337 57.54 -18.62 -54.50
C ALA A 337 55.99 -18.87 -54.46
N ALA A 338 55.34 -18.50 -55.59
CA ALA A 338 53.88 -18.55 -55.86
C ALA A 338 53.60 -19.11 -57.28
N PRO A 339 52.32 -19.22 -57.73
CA PRO A 339 51.69 -18.13 -58.52
C PRO A 339 50.19 -17.87 -58.18
N GLN A 340 49.72 -16.61 -58.02
CA GLN A 340 49.05 -15.73 -59.03
C GLN A 340 47.76 -16.29 -59.66
N LEU A 341 46.64 -15.56 -59.71
CA LEU A 341 46.36 -14.35 -60.55
C LEU A 341 45.29 -13.40 -59.90
N PRO A 342 44.98 -12.19 -60.44
CA PRO A 342 45.08 -10.95 -59.63
C PRO A 342 43.80 -10.08 -59.48
N GLN A 343 43.94 -9.02 -58.68
CA GLN A 343 43.05 -7.85 -58.61
C GLN A 343 43.56 -6.67 -59.47
N SER A 344 42.74 -5.63 -59.68
CA SER A 344 43.06 -4.43 -60.48
C SER A 344 42.47 -3.13 -59.88
N PRO A 345 42.98 -1.92 -60.23
CA PRO A 345 43.25 -0.90 -59.20
C PRO A 345 42.59 0.49 -59.39
N LYS A 346 42.95 1.40 -58.46
CA LYS A 346 42.56 2.82 -58.34
C LYS A 346 43.38 3.78 -59.23
N PRO A 347 42.81 4.87 -59.80
CA PRO A 347 43.56 5.94 -60.50
C PRO A 347 44.11 7.08 -59.59
N PRO A 348 45.02 7.95 -60.08
CA PRO A 348 45.76 8.96 -59.28
C PRO A 348 45.43 10.44 -59.66
N VAL A 349 46.34 11.38 -59.33
CA VAL A 349 46.26 12.85 -59.50
C VAL A 349 47.49 13.41 -60.25
N GLY A 350 47.32 14.50 -61.02
CA GLY A 350 48.37 15.33 -61.66
C GLY A 350 47.84 16.05 -62.92
N ASP A 351 48.36 17.20 -63.39
CA ASP A 351 49.41 18.11 -62.88
C ASP A 351 49.38 19.47 -63.66
N LEU A 352 50.31 20.41 -63.36
CA LEU A 352 50.74 21.64 -64.11
C LEU A 352 50.27 23.07 -63.69
N LEU A 353 51.05 24.07 -64.15
CA LEU A 353 51.28 25.48 -63.74
C LEU A 353 51.06 26.47 -64.94
N PRO A 354 51.29 27.82 -64.88
CA PRO A 354 51.13 28.86 -63.82
C PRO A 354 50.58 30.27 -64.30
N THR A 355 50.37 31.22 -63.35
CA THR A 355 50.53 32.72 -63.47
C THR A 355 49.58 33.57 -64.38
N PRO A 356 49.48 34.94 -64.22
CA PRO A 356 49.97 35.88 -63.18
C PRO A 356 48.81 36.72 -62.51
N PRO A 357 48.82 38.06 -62.21
CA PRO A 357 48.27 38.59 -60.92
C PRO A 357 47.28 39.80 -61.11
N PRO A 358 47.24 40.82 -60.22
CA PRO A 358 46.50 40.93 -58.94
C PRO A 358 45.41 42.04 -58.96
N VAL A 359 44.76 42.35 -57.81
CA VAL A 359 44.49 43.73 -57.27
C VAL A 359 43.40 43.72 -56.17
N VAL A 360 43.60 44.56 -55.14
CA VAL A 360 42.66 45.03 -54.11
C VAL A 360 43.05 46.52 -53.89
N PRO A 361 42.14 47.54 -53.94
CA PRO A 361 41.07 47.76 -52.94
C PRO A 361 39.74 48.34 -53.49
N GLY A 362 38.79 48.67 -52.59
CA GLY A 362 37.50 49.36 -52.89
C GLY A 362 37.61 50.90 -52.96
N PRO A 363 36.54 51.70 -52.70
CA PRO A 363 35.28 51.38 -52.00
C PRO A 363 33.99 51.97 -52.67
N SER A 364 32.93 52.17 -51.87
CA SER A 364 31.75 53.04 -52.08
C SER A 364 30.51 52.54 -52.86
N ALA A 365 29.52 52.12 -52.07
CA ALA A 365 28.06 52.21 -52.20
C ALA A 365 27.41 52.71 -53.52
N SER A 366 26.45 51.91 -54.01
CA SER A 366 25.19 52.36 -54.63
C SER A 366 24.12 51.26 -54.54
N LEU A 367 22.93 51.61 -54.03
CA LEU A 367 21.66 50.88 -54.22
C LEU A 367 20.88 51.55 -55.38
N PRO A 368 19.81 50.95 -55.96
CA PRO A 368 19.12 49.71 -55.59
C PRO A 368 18.97 48.69 -56.76
N GLY A 369 18.50 47.47 -56.49
CA GLY A 369 18.16 46.53 -57.57
C GLY A 369 17.80 45.08 -57.20
N GLY A 370 16.71 44.86 -56.47
CA GLY A 370 15.95 43.60 -56.44
C GLY A 370 16.70 42.27 -56.21
N THR A 371 16.86 41.87 -54.94
CA THR A 371 17.28 40.50 -54.57
C THR A 371 16.10 39.71 -54.03
N ILE A 372 15.92 38.47 -54.49
CA ILE A 372 15.08 37.47 -53.82
C ILE A 372 15.81 37.09 -52.52
N PRO A 373 15.16 37.07 -51.33
CA PRO A 373 15.85 36.72 -50.10
C PRO A 373 16.30 35.25 -50.13
N ASP A 374 17.61 35.04 -49.99
CA ASP A 374 18.20 33.71 -49.79
C ASP A 374 17.66 33.03 -48.53
N ALA A 375 17.75 31.70 -48.51
CA ALA A 375 17.26 30.89 -47.41
C ALA A 375 17.94 31.29 -46.08
N VAL A 376 17.14 31.78 -45.14
CA VAL A 376 17.57 32.05 -43.76
C VAL A 376 18.08 30.73 -43.17
N PRO A 377 19.36 30.61 -42.78
CA PRO A 377 19.84 29.43 -42.06
C PRO A 377 19.04 29.33 -40.75
N PRO A 378 18.68 28.11 -40.29
CA PRO A 378 17.77 27.94 -39.17
C PRO A 378 18.30 28.69 -37.94
N VAL A 379 17.63 29.80 -37.61
CA VAL A 379 17.97 30.59 -36.43
C VAL A 379 17.73 29.69 -35.25
N ASN A 380 18.81 29.35 -34.55
CA ASN A 380 18.71 28.72 -33.23
C ASN A 380 18.16 29.78 -32.28
N VAL A 381 16.83 29.94 -32.29
CA VAL A 381 16.12 30.86 -31.42
C VAL A 381 16.42 30.42 -29.99
N ALA A 382 17.22 31.22 -29.29
CA ALA A 382 17.49 30.99 -27.88
C ALA A 382 16.14 30.84 -27.17
N PRO A 383 15.93 29.78 -26.35
CA PRO A 383 14.65 29.55 -25.71
C PRO A 383 14.15 30.82 -25.02
N LEU A 384 12.90 31.21 -25.32
CA LEU A 384 12.27 32.34 -24.66
C LEU A 384 12.36 32.12 -23.14
N PRO A 385 12.63 33.18 -22.35
CA PRO A 385 12.81 33.03 -20.91
C PRO A 385 11.56 32.36 -20.31
N PRO A 386 11.72 31.34 -19.44
CA PRO A 386 10.62 30.46 -19.05
C PRO A 386 9.59 31.23 -18.21
N GLU A 387 8.50 31.62 -18.86
CA GLU A 387 7.44 32.43 -18.25
C GLU A 387 6.66 31.61 -17.21
N PRO A 388 6.31 32.20 -16.05
CA PRO A 388 5.45 31.58 -15.05
C PRO A 388 4.01 31.52 -15.58
N VAL A 389 3.52 30.30 -15.81
CA VAL A 389 2.25 30.04 -16.50
C VAL A 389 1.23 29.29 -15.62
N GLY A 390 1.62 28.85 -14.42
CA GLY A 390 0.66 28.27 -13.48
C GLY A 390 1.08 28.25 -12.02
N THR A 391 0.14 27.86 -11.16
CA THR A 391 0.34 27.62 -9.73
C THR A 391 -0.31 26.32 -9.28
N LEU A 392 0.25 25.70 -8.24
CA LEU A 392 -0.42 24.60 -7.53
C LEU A 392 -1.63 25.16 -6.77
N LEU A 393 -2.72 24.39 -6.72
CA LEU A 393 -3.93 24.73 -5.99
C LEU A 393 -4.01 23.89 -4.71
N PRO A 394 -3.87 24.48 -3.51
CA PRO A 394 -4.00 23.74 -2.27
C PRO A 394 -5.39 23.10 -2.13
N ASP A 395 -5.42 21.78 -1.94
CA ASP A 395 -6.63 21.04 -1.57
C ASP A 395 -6.52 20.68 -0.08
N PRO A 396 -7.41 21.16 0.79
CA PRO A 396 -7.31 20.92 2.24
C PRO A 396 -7.65 19.48 2.64
N ARG A 397 -8.11 18.64 1.70
CA ARG A 397 -8.53 17.25 1.96
C ARG A 397 -7.45 16.21 1.65
N LEU A 398 -6.59 16.48 0.68
CA LEU A 398 -5.63 15.49 0.15
C LEU A 398 -4.20 16.06 0.12
N PRO A 399 -3.21 15.33 0.67
CA PRO A 399 -1.79 15.67 0.52
C PRO A 399 -1.40 15.81 -0.95
N GLN A 400 -0.60 16.83 -1.28
CA GLN A 400 -0.12 17.09 -2.64
C GLN A 400 1.41 17.06 -2.73
N LEU A 401 1.90 16.35 -3.75
CA LEU A 401 3.31 16.21 -4.06
C LEU A 401 3.50 16.28 -5.57
N LEU A 402 4.41 17.17 -6.00
CA LEU A 402 4.78 17.41 -7.39
C LEU A 402 6.30 17.57 -7.45
N PHE A 403 6.94 16.86 -8.37
CA PHE A 403 8.38 16.95 -8.59
C PHE A 403 8.70 17.63 -9.92
N LEU A 404 9.63 18.58 -9.89
CA LEU A 404 10.32 19.13 -11.06
C LEU A 404 11.44 18.16 -11.45
N THR A 405 11.41 17.66 -12.69
CA THR A 405 12.36 16.68 -13.23
C THR A 405 13.20 17.31 -14.35
N VAL A 406 14.39 17.81 -14.01
CA VAL A 406 15.30 18.42 -14.99
C VAL A 406 16.33 17.37 -15.47
N PRO A 407 16.55 17.21 -16.79
CA PRO A 407 17.57 16.30 -17.31
C PRO A 407 18.95 16.54 -16.68
N ASN A 408 19.62 15.45 -16.28
CA ASN A 408 20.92 15.45 -15.60
C ASN A 408 20.98 16.20 -14.25
N ARG A 409 19.84 16.37 -13.56
CA ARG A 409 19.77 16.85 -12.17
C ARG A 409 18.90 15.90 -11.31
N PRO A 410 19.09 15.86 -9.97
CA PRO A 410 18.12 15.23 -9.09
C PRO A 410 16.75 15.91 -9.22
N ALA A 411 15.67 15.14 -9.05
CA ALA A 411 14.33 15.69 -9.00
C ALA A 411 14.16 16.58 -7.75
N GLN A 412 13.46 17.71 -7.89
CA GLN A 412 13.23 18.67 -6.81
C GLN A 412 11.74 18.75 -6.50
N ARG A 413 11.33 18.85 -5.24
CA ARG A 413 9.91 19.11 -4.93
C ARG A 413 9.55 20.54 -5.35
N VAL A 414 8.40 20.70 -5.99
CA VAL A 414 7.77 22.00 -6.23
C VAL A 414 7.05 22.43 -4.94
N SER A 415 7.39 23.61 -4.41
CA SER A 415 6.66 24.19 -3.26
C SER A 415 5.26 24.64 -3.68
N PRO A 416 4.24 24.62 -2.79
CA PRO A 416 2.89 25.08 -3.15
C PRO A 416 2.82 26.52 -3.68
N ASP A 417 3.65 27.40 -3.12
CA ASP A 417 3.75 28.81 -3.52
C ASP A 417 4.60 29.05 -4.79
N GLN A 418 5.22 28.00 -5.34
CA GLN A 418 6.12 28.10 -6.50
C GLN A 418 5.31 28.16 -7.79
N GLN A 419 5.55 29.21 -8.59
CA GLN A 419 5.02 29.29 -9.95
C GLN A 419 5.71 28.27 -10.88
N VAL A 420 4.88 27.56 -11.62
CA VAL A 420 5.21 26.55 -12.63
C VAL A 420 5.50 27.26 -13.96
N LYS A 421 6.64 26.95 -14.60
CA LYS A 421 7.13 27.70 -15.77
C LYS A 421 7.11 26.86 -17.05
N THR A 422 7.12 27.54 -18.18
CA THR A 422 7.27 26.89 -19.49
C THR A 422 8.67 26.28 -19.67
N GLY A 423 8.73 25.12 -20.32
CA GLY A 423 9.95 24.31 -20.46
C GLY A 423 10.25 23.40 -19.27
N ASP A 424 9.59 23.58 -18.13
CA ASP A 424 9.72 22.67 -16.99
C ASP A 424 9.04 21.32 -17.28
N SER A 425 9.70 20.23 -16.88
CA SER A 425 9.15 18.86 -16.88
C SER A 425 8.82 18.42 -15.46
N PHE A 426 7.73 17.67 -15.31
CA PHE A 426 7.13 17.33 -14.03
C PHE A 426 6.82 15.85 -13.91
N PHE A 427 6.91 15.37 -12.66
CA PHE A 427 6.48 14.05 -12.24
C PHE A 427 5.51 14.17 -11.06
N VAL A 428 4.34 13.55 -11.20
CA VAL A 428 3.35 13.38 -10.13
C VAL A 428 3.44 11.94 -9.63
N PRO A 429 3.72 11.70 -8.34
CA PRO A 429 3.92 10.35 -7.83
C PRO A 429 2.61 9.55 -7.73
N PRO A 430 2.67 8.20 -7.72
CA PRO A 430 1.49 7.36 -7.56
C PRO A 430 0.64 7.79 -6.36
N SER A 431 -0.68 7.70 -6.53
CA SER A 431 -1.71 7.96 -5.50
C SER A 431 -1.91 9.44 -5.13
N PHE A 432 -0.94 10.32 -5.39
CA PHE A 432 -1.11 11.78 -5.27
C PHE A 432 -1.99 12.36 -6.40
N ARG A 433 -2.81 13.36 -6.07
CA ARG A 433 -3.71 14.07 -7.00
C ARG A 433 -3.56 15.60 -6.94
N PRO A 434 -2.38 16.17 -7.26
CA PRO A 434 -2.19 17.62 -7.30
C PRO A 434 -3.06 18.28 -8.38
N LYS A 435 -3.57 19.46 -8.05
CA LYS A 435 -4.34 20.31 -8.97
C LYS A 435 -3.55 21.56 -9.31
N LEU A 436 -3.53 21.93 -10.59
CA LEU A 436 -2.81 23.10 -11.09
C LEU A 436 -3.76 24.03 -11.84
N ARG A 437 -3.62 25.33 -11.61
CA ARG A 437 -4.22 26.35 -12.50
C ARG A 437 -3.18 26.76 -13.53
N LEU A 438 -3.52 26.66 -14.81
CA LEU A 438 -2.65 26.98 -15.93
C LEU A 438 -3.28 28.10 -16.77
N GLY A 439 -2.57 29.21 -16.91
CA GLY A 439 -3.16 30.48 -17.35
C GLY A 439 -4.32 30.91 -16.45
N GLU A 440 -5.27 31.66 -17.01
CA GLU A 440 -6.45 32.14 -16.28
C GLU A 440 -7.62 31.12 -16.29
N ASN A 441 -7.73 30.33 -17.36
CA ASN A 441 -8.98 29.68 -17.76
C ASN A 441 -8.98 28.13 -17.68
N VAL A 442 -7.86 27.51 -17.25
CA VAL A 442 -7.68 26.06 -17.24
C VAL A 442 -7.29 25.57 -15.84
N GLU A 443 -7.98 24.54 -15.37
CA GLU A 443 -7.57 23.74 -14.21
C GLU A 443 -7.23 22.31 -14.66
N VAL A 444 -6.14 21.75 -14.13
CA VAL A 444 -5.65 20.40 -14.46
C VAL A 444 -5.43 19.62 -13.16
N GLU A 445 -6.24 18.59 -12.93
CA GLU A 445 -5.97 17.57 -11.92
C GLU A 445 -5.05 16.51 -12.54
N CYS A 446 -3.90 16.26 -11.92
CA CYS A 446 -2.97 15.23 -12.36
C CYS A 446 -3.14 13.99 -11.47
N ILE A 447 -3.52 12.85 -12.03
CA ILE A 447 -3.85 11.65 -11.27
C ILE A 447 -2.66 10.68 -11.34
N GLY A 448 -1.87 10.65 -10.26
CA GLY A 448 -0.58 9.98 -10.22
C GLY A 448 -0.63 8.46 -10.40
N PRO A 449 0.34 7.85 -11.13
CA PRO A 449 1.60 8.45 -11.61
C PRO A 449 1.45 9.17 -12.96
N VAL A 450 2.04 10.37 -13.10
CA VAL A 450 2.04 11.15 -14.36
C VAL A 450 3.42 11.74 -14.65
N PHE A 451 3.83 11.72 -15.92
CA PHE A 451 4.97 12.46 -16.46
C PHE A 451 4.51 13.41 -17.57
N TRP A 452 4.76 14.71 -17.40
CA TRP A 452 4.33 15.75 -18.35
C TRP A 452 5.29 16.95 -18.36
N GLU A 453 5.25 17.76 -19.42
CA GLU A 453 6.07 18.96 -19.64
C GLU A 453 5.17 20.13 -20.02
N LEU A 454 5.40 21.30 -19.41
CA LEU A 454 4.69 22.54 -19.77
C LEU A 454 5.33 23.15 -21.01
N ALA A 455 4.82 22.80 -22.19
CA ALA A 455 5.36 23.33 -23.44
C ALA A 455 5.09 24.86 -23.55
N PRO A 456 5.94 25.61 -24.30
CA PRO A 456 5.77 27.05 -24.46
C PRO A 456 4.37 27.47 -24.91
N VAL A 457 3.93 28.62 -24.39
CA VAL A 457 2.69 29.30 -24.78
C VAL A 457 2.80 29.70 -26.26
N ASP A 458 1.72 29.52 -27.02
CA ASP A 458 1.69 29.89 -28.43
C ASP A 458 1.37 31.37 -28.68
N ALA A 459 1.44 31.80 -29.94
CA ALA A 459 1.13 33.18 -30.34
C ALA A 459 -0.36 33.60 -30.16
N GLN A 460 -1.20 32.70 -29.65
CA GLN A 460 -2.59 32.96 -29.27
C GLN A 460 -2.80 32.94 -27.74
N GLY A 461 -1.73 32.81 -26.95
CA GLY A 461 -1.80 32.77 -25.48
C GLY A 461 -2.21 31.40 -24.92
N ARG A 462 -2.23 30.33 -25.75
CA ARG A 462 -2.67 29.00 -25.31
C ARG A 462 -1.53 28.22 -24.68
N VAL A 463 -1.79 27.64 -23.51
CA VAL A 463 -0.85 26.77 -22.80
C VAL A 463 -0.68 25.45 -23.56
N GLY A 464 0.56 24.97 -23.63
CA GLY A 464 0.89 23.65 -24.16
C GLY A 464 1.18 22.63 -23.04
N LEU A 465 0.64 21.43 -23.17
CA LEU A 465 0.96 20.28 -22.31
C LEU A 465 1.46 19.12 -23.18
N ARG A 466 2.72 18.73 -23.00
CA ARG A 466 3.23 17.46 -23.54
C ARG A 466 3.09 16.40 -22.46
N VAL A 467 2.31 15.35 -22.73
CA VAL A 467 2.06 14.26 -21.79
C VAL A 467 2.86 13.04 -22.27
N ALA A 468 3.81 12.60 -21.45
CA ALA A 468 4.66 11.46 -21.77
C ALA A 468 4.04 10.14 -21.31
N TYR A 469 3.38 10.16 -20.15
CA TYR A 469 2.66 9.03 -19.56
C TYR A 469 1.72 9.48 -18.43
N GLY A 470 0.60 8.77 -18.22
CA GLY A 470 -0.28 8.90 -17.06
C GLY A 470 -1.64 9.53 -17.34
N TYR A 471 -2.29 10.00 -16.28
CA TYR A 471 -3.69 10.41 -16.29
C TYR A 471 -3.88 11.88 -15.91
N LEU A 472 -4.66 12.63 -16.69
CA LEU A 472 -4.98 14.04 -16.44
C LEU A 472 -6.49 14.28 -16.56
N ALA A 473 -7.03 15.22 -15.78
CA ALA A 473 -8.37 15.77 -16.00
C ALA A 473 -8.29 17.28 -16.17
N ILE A 474 -8.66 17.76 -17.37
CA ILE A 474 -8.59 19.17 -17.78
C ILE A 474 -10.00 19.75 -17.70
N THR A 475 -10.19 20.84 -16.96
CA THR A 475 -11.47 21.51 -16.77
C THR A 475 -11.38 22.99 -17.13
N ALA A 476 -12.35 23.49 -17.89
CA ALA A 476 -12.48 24.92 -18.19
C ALA A 476 -13.09 25.68 -17.01
N THR A 477 -12.39 26.69 -16.49
CA THR A 477 -12.86 27.50 -15.36
C THR A 477 -13.67 28.72 -15.80
N ALA A 478 -13.53 29.18 -17.05
CA ALA A 478 -14.09 30.43 -17.55
C ALA A 478 -15.42 30.25 -18.33
N PRO A 479 -16.33 31.27 -18.32
CA PRO A 479 -17.60 31.24 -19.06
C PRO A 479 -17.47 31.01 -20.56
N ASN A 480 -16.40 31.51 -21.18
CA ASN A 480 -16.15 31.39 -22.62
C ASN A 480 -15.42 30.08 -22.99
N GLY A 481 -15.35 29.12 -22.07
CA GLY A 481 -14.56 27.92 -22.23
C GLY A 481 -13.05 28.16 -22.12
N ALA A 482 -12.26 27.25 -22.67
CA ALA A 482 -10.80 27.33 -22.69
C ALA A 482 -10.21 26.58 -23.89
N SER A 483 -8.94 26.80 -24.22
CA SER A 483 -8.23 25.99 -25.23
C SER A 483 -6.80 25.68 -24.81
N VAL A 484 -6.40 24.43 -25.02
CA VAL A 484 -5.11 23.86 -24.59
C VAL A 484 -4.50 23.09 -25.76
N ARG A 485 -3.20 23.27 -26.01
CA ARG A 485 -2.46 22.47 -27.00
C ARG A 485 -1.92 21.21 -26.31
N LEU A 486 -2.28 20.03 -26.80
CA LEU A 486 -1.91 18.74 -26.21
C LEU A 486 -0.97 17.99 -27.15
N THR A 487 0.12 17.45 -26.61
CA THR A 487 1.05 16.56 -27.32
C THR A 487 1.19 15.25 -26.55
N CYS A 488 0.55 14.18 -27.04
CA CYS A 488 0.44 12.88 -26.39
C CYS A 488 1.17 11.83 -27.24
N GLY A 489 2.43 11.54 -26.88
CA GLY A 489 3.29 10.71 -27.73
C GLY A 489 3.48 11.31 -29.13
N PRO A 490 3.10 10.61 -30.22
CA PRO A 490 3.18 11.14 -31.59
C PRO A 490 2.01 12.09 -31.96
N ILE A 491 0.96 12.15 -31.14
CA ILE A 491 -0.28 12.88 -31.46
C ILE A 491 -0.17 14.32 -30.95
N GLU A 492 -0.23 15.33 -31.84
CA GLU A 492 -0.36 16.74 -31.46
C GLU A 492 -1.68 17.34 -31.95
N GLY A 493 -2.36 18.08 -31.07
CA GLY A 493 -3.61 18.76 -31.39
C GLY A 493 -3.98 19.85 -30.39
N ILE A 494 -5.14 20.46 -30.63
CA ILE A 494 -5.72 21.51 -29.79
C ILE A 494 -7.06 20.99 -29.26
N LEU A 495 -7.19 20.99 -27.94
CA LEU A 495 -8.43 20.72 -27.24
C LEU A 495 -9.12 22.05 -26.92
N GLU A 496 -10.25 22.32 -27.57
CA GLU A 496 -11.16 23.40 -27.19
C GLU A 496 -12.22 22.84 -26.23
N LEU A 497 -12.37 23.43 -25.06
CA LEU A 497 -13.44 23.17 -24.11
C LEU A 497 -14.44 24.32 -24.28
N ASN A 498 -15.67 24.07 -24.72
CA ASN A 498 -16.57 25.16 -25.18
C ASN A 498 -17.29 25.89 -24.03
N ASP A 499 -17.65 25.16 -22.98
CA ASP A 499 -18.52 25.64 -21.91
C ASP A 499 -17.77 25.68 -20.56
N GLN A 500 -18.18 26.55 -19.63
CA GLN A 500 -17.67 26.52 -18.25
C GLN A 500 -17.95 25.16 -17.61
N HIS A 501 -16.99 24.64 -16.84
CA HIS A 501 -17.04 23.30 -16.24
C HIS A 501 -17.16 22.14 -17.26
N THR A 502 -16.84 22.37 -18.53
CA THR A 502 -16.50 21.28 -19.45
C THR A 502 -15.27 20.57 -18.89
N THR A 503 -15.36 19.26 -18.66
CA THR A 503 -14.25 18.44 -18.15
C THR A 503 -13.93 17.33 -19.14
N VAL A 504 -12.66 17.28 -19.53
CA VAL A 504 -12.10 16.27 -20.42
C VAL A 504 -10.98 15.55 -19.68
N ALA A 505 -11.17 14.25 -19.46
CA ALA A 505 -10.16 13.38 -18.90
C ALA A 505 -9.34 12.71 -20.02
N LEU A 506 -8.06 12.47 -19.76
CA LEU A 506 -7.07 12.02 -20.72
C LEU A 506 -6.23 10.91 -20.08
N SER A 507 -6.16 9.75 -20.73
CA SER A 507 -5.20 8.70 -20.46
C SER A 507 -4.12 8.70 -21.56
N VAL A 508 -2.85 8.71 -21.16
CA VAL A 508 -1.69 8.50 -22.05
C VAL A 508 -0.90 7.31 -21.52
N GLU A 509 -1.21 6.14 -22.07
CA GLU A 509 -0.62 4.87 -21.67
C GLU A 509 0.37 4.33 -22.72
N ARG A 510 0.93 3.15 -22.43
CA ARG A 510 1.81 2.36 -23.29
C ARG A 510 1.16 1.00 -23.52
N THR A 511 1.33 0.38 -24.68
CA THR A 511 0.75 -0.95 -24.93
C THR A 511 1.21 -1.97 -23.87
N PRO A 512 0.34 -2.89 -23.41
CA PRO A 512 0.70 -3.86 -22.38
C PRO A 512 1.78 -4.83 -22.86
N ASP A 513 1.78 -5.15 -24.15
CA ASP A 513 2.79 -5.99 -24.79
C ASP A 513 3.88 -5.11 -25.43
N CYS A 514 5.13 -5.52 -25.28
CA CYS A 514 6.32 -4.82 -25.76
C CYS A 514 6.77 -5.44 -27.10
N PRO A 515 7.13 -4.64 -28.13
CA PRO A 515 7.56 -5.17 -29.43
C PRO A 515 8.95 -5.82 -29.39
N GLY A 516 9.79 -5.39 -28.44
CA GLY A 516 11.15 -5.88 -28.19
C GLY A 516 11.66 -5.31 -26.86
N ASP A 517 12.98 -5.23 -26.70
CA ASP A 517 13.63 -4.63 -25.52
C ASP A 517 13.29 -3.13 -25.42
N PRO A 518 12.58 -2.66 -24.39
CA PRO A 518 12.15 -1.26 -24.27
C PRO A 518 13.25 -0.22 -24.10
N GLU A 519 14.51 -0.61 -23.83
CA GLU A 519 15.65 0.31 -23.94
C GLU A 519 15.98 0.68 -25.40
N THR A 520 15.67 -0.20 -26.35
CA THR A 520 16.03 -0.05 -27.77
C THR A 520 14.82 0.12 -28.69
N GLN A 521 13.66 -0.39 -28.29
CA GLN A 521 12.39 -0.38 -29.03
C GLN A 521 11.29 0.18 -28.13
N PRO A 522 11.11 1.52 -28.08
CA PRO A 522 10.12 2.16 -27.23
C PRO A 522 8.70 1.59 -27.47
N VAL A 523 8.01 1.30 -26.37
CA VAL A 523 6.66 0.70 -26.42
C VAL A 523 5.67 1.71 -27.01
N PRO A 524 4.81 1.34 -27.98
CA PRO A 524 3.84 2.26 -28.57
C PRO A 524 2.91 2.91 -27.53
N TRP A 525 2.49 4.16 -27.81
CA TRP A 525 1.52 4.88 -26.99
C TRP A 525 0.10 4.40 -27.26
N VAL A 526 -0.76 4.48 -26.25
CA VAL A 526 -2.22 4.40 -26.36
C VAL A 526 -2.78 5.67 -25.73
N THR A 527 -3.54 6.47 -26.48
CA THR A 527 -4.15 7.71 -25.95
C THR A 527 -5.66 7.60 -26.03
N ASP A 528 -6.32 7.74 -24.88
CA ASP A 528 -7.78 7.69 -24.75
C ASP A 528 -8.29 8.97 -24.07
N LEU A 529 -9.26 9.61 -24.70
CA LEU A 529 -9.84 10.89 -24.28
C LEU A 529 -11.32 10.68 -23.93
N TYR A 530 -11.74 11.23 -22.79
CA TYR A 530 -13.06 11.04 -22.20
C TYR A 530 -13.69 12.40 -21.91
N VAL A 531 -14.72 12.79 -22.64
CA VAL A 531 -15.46 14.03 -22.34
C VAL A 531 -16.55 13.69 -21.32
N LEU A 532 -16.32 14.11 -20.08
CA LEU A 532 -17.13 13.74 -18.92
C LEU A 532 -18.32 14.68 -18.71
N GLY A 533 -18.17 15.95 -19.06
CA GLY A 533 -19.21 16.97 -18.99
C GLY A 533 -18.96 18.09 -20.00
N GLY A 534 -20.02 18.77 -20.43
CA GLY A 534 -19.98 19.84 -21.44
C GLY A 534 -19.74 19.34 -22.88
N ALA A 535 -19.36 20.27 -23.76
CA ALA A 535 -18.92 19.96 -25.12
C ALA A 535 -17.46 20.36 -25.33
N ALA A 536 -16.69 19.50 -25.99
CA ALA A 536 -15.30 19.75 -26.38
C ALA A 536 -15.14 19.67 -27.91
N ARG A 537 -14.02 20.16 -28.43
CA ARG A 537 -13.57 19.92 -29.80
C ARG A 537 -12.11 19.52 -29.81
N TRP A 538 -11.78 18.56 -30.66
CA TRP A 538 -10.41 18.15 -30.95
C TRP A 538 -10.02 18.59 -32.36
N LEU A 539 -8.98 19.41 -32.46
CA LEU A 539 -8.34 19.78 -33.72
C LEU A 539 -6.98 19.09 -33.80
N ASP A 540 -6.66 18.50 -34.94
CA ASP A 540 -5.45 17.73 -35.18
C ASP A 540 -4.80 18.26 -36.45
N SER A 541 -3.46 18.31 -36.48
CA SER A 541 -2.64 18.58 -37.67
C SER A 541 -3.14 17.89 -38.95
N GLY A 542 -3.65 16.65 -38.84
CA GLY A 542 -4.15 15.86 -39.98
C GLY A 542 -5.59 16.14 -40.40
N ARG A 543 -6.35 17.03 -39.73
CA ARG A 543 -7.81 17.20 -39.98
C ARG A 543 -8.20 18.65 -40.25
N THR A 544 -8.86 18.88 -41.40
CA THR A 544 -9.36 20.20 -41.84
C THR A 544 -10.64 20.68 -41.13
N ARG A 545 -11.18 19.90 -40.19
CA ARG A 545 -12.36 20.25 -39.39
C ARG A 545 -12.19 19.77 -37.94
N PRO A 546 -12.66 20.55 -36.94
CA PRO A 546 -12.71 20.09 -35.56
C PRO A 546 -13.64 18.88 -35.41
N LEU A 547 -13.18 17.85 -34.70
CA LEU A 547 -14.03 16.78 -34.20
C LEU A 547 -14.82 17.31 -32.99
N VAL A 548 -16.14 17.45 -33.13
CA VAL A 548 -17.01 17.90 -32.04
C VAL A 548 -17.38 16.72 -31.15
N LEU A 549 -17.08 16.84 -29.86
CA LEU A 549 -17.32 15.82 -28.84
C LEU A 549 -18.34 16.36 -27.82
N ARG A 550 -19.34 15.56 -27.48
CA ARG A 550 -20.37 15.91 -26.50
C ARG A 550 -20.39 14.83 -25.42
N ALA A 551 -20.37 15.23 -24.15
CA ALA A 551 -20.44 14.28 -23.05
C ALA A 551 -21.77 13.48 -23.06
N PRO A 552 -21.78 12.21 -22.60
CA PRO A 552 -20.62 11.41 -22.19
C PRO A 552 -20.06 10.58 -23.36
N VAL A 553 -18.81 10.85 -23.78
CA VAL A 553 -18.17 10.16 -24.92
C VAL A 553 -16.71 9.80 -24.66
N HIS A 554 -16.32 8.59 -25.07
CA HIS A 554 -14.93 8.12 -25.13
C HIS A 554 -14.43 8.18 -26.58
N VAL A 555 -13.16 8.52 -26.73
CA VAL A 555 -12.46 8.64 -28.00
C VAL A 555 -11.08 8.02 -27.87
N ARG A 556 -10.82 6.95 -28.64
CA ARG A 556 -9.44 6.47 -28.84
C ARG A 556 -8.76 7.32 -29.90
N LEU A 557 -7.70 8.02 -29.52
CA LEU A 557 -6.86 8.78 -30.41
C LEU A 557 -5.74 7.86 -30.95
N SER A 558 -5.74 7.63 -32.26
CA SER A 558 -4.63 7.00 -32.97
C SER A 558 -4.32 7.76 -34.27
N GLU A 559 -3.13 7.52 -34.83
CA GLU A 559 -2.67 8.14 -36.08
C GLU A 559 -3.57 7.83 -37.28
N THR A 560 -4.17 6.63 -37.32
CA THR A 560 -4.81 6.08 -38.53
C THR A 560 -6.34 6.01 -38.43
N GLU A 561 -6.88 5.63 -37.27
CA GLU A 561 -8.32 5.47 -37.06
C GLU A 561 -8.72 6.04 -35.69
N LEU A 562 -9.80 6.83 -35.67
CA LEU A 562 -10.26 7.53 -34.49
C LEU A 562 -11.62 6.95 -34.09
N GLN A 563 -11.61 6.08 -33.08
CA GLN A 563 -12.78 5.30 -32.67
C GLN A 563 -13.50 6.02 -31.54
N THR A 564 -14.76 6.41 -31.78
CA THR A 564 -15.63 7.07 -30.79
C THR A 564 -16.66 6.08 -30.24
N ALA A 565 -16.75 5.97 -28.92
CA ALA A 565 -17.72 5.11 -28.23
C ALA A 565 -18.56 5.92 -27.22
N PRO A 566 -19.84 5.57 -26.99
CA PRO A 566 -20.60 6.14 -25.88
C PRO A 566 -19.93 5.73 -24.56
N LEU A 567 -19.80 6.67 -23.62
CA LEU A 567 -19.15 6.40 -22.34
C LEU A 567 -20.19 5.88 -21.33
N GLU A 568 -20.36 4.56 -21.27
CA GLU A 568 -21.30 3.89 -20.35
C GLU A 568 -20.96 4.15 -18.88
N ASN A 569 -19.67 4.16 -18.54
CA ASN A 569 -19.16 4.37 -17.19
C ASN A 569 -17.92 5.27 -17.20
N GLN A 570 -17.86 6.24 -16.27
CA GLN A 570 -16.65 7.02 -16.04
C GLN A 570 -15.46 6.09 -15.69
N PRO A 571 -14.24 6.32 -16.22
CA PRO A 571 -13.07 5.50 -15.91
C PRO A 571 -12.78 5.46 -14.40
N GLU A 572 -12.42 4.29 -13.87
CA GLU A 572 -12.27 4.10 -12.42
C GLU A 572 -11.23 5.03 -11.79
N TRP A 573 -10.12 5.29 -12.49
CA TRP A 573 -9.06 6.18 -12.03
C TRP A 573 -9.50 7.65 -11.82
N MET A 574 -10.59 8.10 -12.45
CA MET A 574 -11.18 9.42 -12.18
C MET A 574 -11.80 9.51 -10.78
N ARG A 575 -12.22 8.38 -10.19
CA ARG A 575 -12.74 8.36 -8.83
C ARG A 575 -11.56 8.28 -7.85
N PRO A 576 -11.57 9.03 -6.73
CA PRO A 576 -10.70 8.73 -5.60
C PRO A 576 -10.90 7.28 -5.14
N ALA A 577 -9.83 6.63 -4.66
CA ALA A 577 -9.93 5.30 -4.09
C ALA A 577 -10.78 5.36 -2.80
N GLY A 578 -11.59 4.33 -2.55
CA GLY A 578 -12.51 4.28 -1.42
C GLY A 578 -12.16 3.17 -0.41
N GLY A 579 -12.66 3.33 0.82
CA GLY A 579 -12.55 2.32 1.88
C GLY A 579 -11.19 2.28 2.59
N THR A 580 -11.00 1.28 3.44
CA THR A 580 -9.90 1.22 4.43
C THR A 580 -8.51 1.31 3.80
N ALA A 581 -8.30 0.71 2.63
CA ALA A 581 -7.02 0.77 1.93
C ALA A 581 -6.65 2.21 1.49
N ALA A 582 -7.64 2.99 1.04
CA ALA A 582 -7.43 4.39 0.66
C ALA A 582 -7.07 5.25 1.87
N ILE A 583 -7.78 5.11 2.99
CA ILE A 583 -7.49 5.82 4.25
C ILE A 583 -6.07 5.52 4.75
N ILE A 584 -5.61 4.28 4.58
CA ILE A 584 -4.25 3.86 4.92
C ILE A 584 -3.21 4.51 3.97
N GLU A 585 -3.48 4.56 2.66
CA GLU A 585 -2.59 5.18 1.68
C GLU A 585 -2.57 6.72 1.80
N GLU A 586 -3.69 7.38 2.13
CA GLU A 586 -3.78 8.81 2.44
C GLU A 586 -2.93 9.19 3.67
N ARG A 587 -2.96 8.35 4.72
CA ARG A 587 -2.07 8.50 5.88
C ARG A 587 -0.59 8.38 5.48
N ALA A 588 -0.25 7.43 4.59
CA ALA A 588 1.11 7.28 4.07
C ALA A 588 1.54 8.48 3.21
N MET A 589 0.65 8.98 2.34
CA MET A 589 0.83 10.20 1.56
C MET A 589 1.10 11.41 2.46
N ALA A 590 0.35 11.58 3.55
CA ALA A 590 0.54 12.69 4.49
C ALA A 590 1.90 12.65 5.20
N VAL A 591 2.39 11.46 5.56
CA VAL A 591 3.73 11.28 6.15
C VAL A 591 4.83 11.66 5.15
N LEU A 592 4.76 11.17 3.91
CA LEU A 592 5.76 11.49 2.87
C LEU A 592 5.69 12.95 2.44
N GLU A 593 4.49 13.52 2.28
CA GLU A 593 4.28 14.93 1.97
C GLU A 593 4.90 15.82 3.06
N ARG A 594 4.72 15.47 4.34
CA ARG A 594 5.36 16.16 5.47
C ARG A 594 6.88 16.00 5.48
N ALA A 595 7.40 14.78 5.26
CA ALA A 595 8.83 14.50 5.27
C ALA A 595 9.59 15.28 4.17
N LEU A 596 8.95 15.44 3.01
CA LEU A 596 9.48 16.15 1.84
C LEU A 596 9.20 17.67 1.85
N ARG A 597 8.80 18.29 2.98
CA ARG A 597 8.56 19.76 3.02
C ARG A 597 9.81 20.60 2.98
N ASP A 598 10.93 20.02 3.39
CA ASP A 598 12.25 20.62 3.30
C ASP A 598 12.80 20.46 1.87
N THR A 599 12.82 21.55 1.11
CA THR A 599 13.28 21.58 -0.28
C THR A 599 14.79 21.75 -0.44
N GLU A 600 15.55 21.94 0.65
CA GLU A 600 17.02 21.96 0.62
C GLU A 600 17.60 20.53 0.62
N LYS A 601 16.84 19.54 1.11
CA LYS A 601 17.21 18.12 1.09
C LYS A 601 16.97 17.48 -0.28
N ASP A 602 17.85 16.56 -0.68
CA ASP A 602 17.64 15.66 -1.83
C ASP A 602 16.40 14.77 -1.58
N PRO A 603 15.32 14.89 -2.40
CA PRO A 603 14.13 14.06 -2.25
C PRO A 603 14.41 12.57 -2.36
N LEU A 604 15.41 12.15 -3.15
CA LEU A 604 15.79 10.75 -3.26
C LEU A 604 16.34 10.22 -1.93
N GLN A 605 17.11 11.03 -1.20
CA GLN A 605 17.62 10.65 0.11
C GLN A 605 16.50 10.55 1.15
N VAL A 606 15.60 11.54 1.21
CA VAL A 606 14.44 11.52 2.11
C VAL A 606 13.53 10.31 1.81
N LEU A 607 13.33 9.97 0.54
CA LEU A 607 12.56 8.79 0.14
C LEU A 607 13.25 7.48 0.50
N ARG A 608 14.59 7.36 0.38
CA ARG A 608 15.35 6.17 0.84
C ARG A 608 15.23 5.96 2.35
N GLU A 609 15.28 7.05 3.12
CA GLU A 609 15.09 7.00 4.58
C GLU A 609 13.68 6.52 4.92
N ASN A 610 12.64 7.04 4.25
CA ASN A 610 11.26 6.60 4.45
C ASN A 610 11.01 5.15 3.97
N ALA A 611 11.69 4.70 2.91
CA ALA A 611 11.62 3.32 2.41
C ALA A 611 12.11 2.24 3.41
N ALA A 612 12.79 2.66 4.49
CA ALA A 612 13.28 1.82 5.58
C ALA A 612 12.49 1.96 6.90
N VAL A 613 11.44 2.79 6.95
CA VAL A 613 10.62 3.02 8.16
C VAL A 613 9.72 1.80 8.46
N ARG A 614 9.44 1.55 9.74
CA ARG A 614 8.62 0.41 10.21
C ARG A 614 7.16 0.43 9.74
N GLN A 615 6.63 1.59 9.39
CA GLN A 615 5.31 1.75 8.78
C GLN A 615 5.40 1.26 7.32
N ARG A 616 4.95 0.02 7.08
CA ARG A 616 5.17 -0.69 5.81
C ARG A 616 4.56 0.04 4.62
N GLU A 617 3.49 0.78 4.85
CA GLU A 617 2.68 1.52 3.89
C GLU A 617 3.42 2.78 3.42
N VAL A 618 4.02 3.53 4.36
CA VAL A 618 4.92 4.67 4.09
C VAL A 618 6.16 4.18 3.34
N ALA A 619 6.75 3.09 3.82
CA ALA A 619 7.91 2.49 3.19
C ALA A 619 7.59 1.99 1.76
N TRP A 620 6.44 1.36 1.56
CA TRP A 620 6.02 0.83 0.26
C TRP A 620 5.75 1.96 -0.74
N LEU A 621 5.00 2.99 -0.34
CA LEU A 621 4.77 4.16 -1.17
C LEU A 621 6.10 4.84 -1.53
N ALA A 622 7.02 5.02 -0.58
CA ALA A 622 8.35 5.58 -0.85
C ALA A 622 9.16 4.75 -1.87
N ARG A 623 9.14 3.41 -1.78
CA ARG A 623 9.80 2.52 -2.75
C ARG A 623 9.22 2.64 -4.17
N ARG A 624 7.89 2.78 -4.30
CA ARG A 624 7.23 3.04 -5.60
C ARG A 624 7.72 4.37 -6.18
N ILE A 625 7.72 5.45 -5.38
CA ILE A 625 8.16 6.78 -5.82
C ILE A 625 9.64 6.76 -6.25
N LEU A 626 10.52 6.09 -5.50
CA LEU A 626 11.92 5.89 -5.88
C LEU A 626 12.05 5.20 -7.25
N GLY A 627 11.28 4.15 -7.51
CA GLY A 627 11.23 3.47 -8.80
C GLY A 627 10.89 4.41 -9.96
N TYR A 628 9.86 5.24 -9.81
CA TYR A 628 9.48 6.25 -10.81
C TYR A 628 10.52 7.37 -11.00
N LEU A 629 11.30 7.67 -9.95
CA LEU A 629 12.44 8.60 -10.04
C LEU A 629 13.74 7.92 -10.54
N GLY A 630 13.68 6.67 -11.00
CA GLY A 630 14.82 5.94 -11.59
C GLY A 630 15.73 5.23 -10.58
N ALA A 631 15.28 5.02 -9.35
CA ALA A 631 15.95 4.27 -8.29
C ALA A 631 15.14 3.00 -7.95
N ALA A 632 15.20 1.99 -8.84
CA ALA A 632 14.36 0.79 -8.77
C ALA A 632 14.89 -0.33 -7.85
N ASP A 633 16.05 -0.15 -7.19
CA ASP A 633 16.73 -1.17 -6.42
C ASP A 633 15.87 -1.73 -5.26
N ASP A 634 15.08 -0.88 -4.61
CA ASP A 634 14.22 -1.32 -3.49
C ASP A 634 12.94 -2.07 -3.94
N LEU A 635 12.52 -1.90 -5.20
CA LEU A 635 11.49 -2.74 -5.82
C LEU A 635 12.02 -4.15 -6.08
N TRP A 636 13.28 -4.28 -6.50
CA TRP A 636 13.95 -5.57 -6.67
C TRP A 636 14.22 -6.26 -5.33
N LYS A 637 14.70 -5.53 -4.31
CA LYS A 637 14.85 -6.08 -2.94
C LYS A 637 13.51 -6.57 -2.38
N THR A 638 12.42 -5.87 -2.66
CA THR A 638 11.05 -6.28 -2.27
C THR A 638 10.67 -7.65 -2.85
N LEU A 639 11.27 -8.08 -3.98
CA LEU A 639 11.06 -9.41 -4.57
C LEU A 639 12.04 -10.50 -4.05
N GLU A 640 13.08 -10.15 -3.29
CA GLU A 640 13.91 -11.12 -2.56
C GLU A 640 13.58 -11.22 -1.05
N ASP A 641 12.75 -10.31 -0.53
CA ASP A 641 12.31 -10.27 0.87
C ASP A 641 10.98 -11.02 1.08
N LEU A 642 10.99 -12.00 2.01
CA LEU A 642 9.83 -12.81 2.39
C LEU A 642 8.79 -12.04 3.20
N ASP A 643 9.19 -11.03 3.99
CA ASP A 643 8.27 -10.24 4.82
C ASP A 643 7.41 -9.29 3.98
N GLN A 644 7.81 -9.01 2.74
CA GLN A 644 7.09 -8.16 1.79
C GLN A 644 6.10 -8.92 0.89
N ARG A 645 5.75 -10.18 1.23
CA ARG A 645 4.87 -11.05 0.41
C ARG A 645 3.58 -10.37 -0.06
N ALA A 646 3.03 -9.44 0.71
CA ALA A 646 1.86 -8.64 0.34
C ALA A 646 2.09 -7.73 -0.88
N TYR A 647 3.29 -7.16 -1.02
CA TYR A 647 3.62 -6.16 -2.05
C TYR A 647 4.24 -6.76 -3.31
N TRP A 648 4.64 -8.04 -3.32
CA TRP A 648 5.28 -8.71 -4.48
C TRP A 648 4.54 -8.51 -5.81
N ASN A 649 3.21 -8.52 -5.80
CA ASN A 649 2.40 -8.33 -7.00
C ASN A 649 2.43 -6.86 -7.49
N ASP A 650 2.35 -5.88 -6.59
CA ASP A 650 2.43 -4.46 -6.95
C ASP A 650 3.87 -4.04 -7.31
N ALA A 651 4.89 -4.65 -6.68
CA ALA A 651 6.29 -4.51 -7.08
C ALA A 651 6.53 -5.01 -8.52
N TRP A 652 6.02 -6.20 -8.86
CA TRP A 652 6.08 -6.74 -10.22
C TRP A 652 5.32 -5.86 -11.23
N LEU A 653 4.09 -5.43 -10.92
CA LEU A 653 3.32 -4.54 -11.79
C LEU A 653 4.03 -3.19 -11.99
N THR A 654 4.52 -2.57 -10.92
CA THR A 654 5.29 -1.32 -10.95
C THR A 654 6.56 -1.48 -11.80
N LEU A 655 7.34 -2.55 -11.63
CA LEU A 655 8.53 -2.82 -12.44
C LEU A 655 8.20 -2.96 -13.94
N ARG A 656 7.12 -3.67 -14.30
CA ARG A 656 6.65 -3.76 -15.70
C ARG A 656 6.13 -2.43 -16.23
N GLN A 657 5.53 -1.59 -15.39
CA GLN A 657 5.05 -0.26 -15.75
C GLN A 657 6.24 0.67 -16.05
N LEU A 658 7.22 0.76 -15.15
CA LEU A 658 8.45 1.56 -15.30
C LEU A 658 9.19 1.25 -16.60
N VAL A 659 9.36 -0.03 -16.92
CA VAL A 659 10.05 -0.49 -18.15
C VAL A 659 9.31 -0.07 -19.43
N ARG A 660 7.98 0.10 -19.41
CA ARG A 660 7.21 0.57 -20.56
C ARG A 660 7.24 2.09 -20.75
N ILE A 661 7.34 2.87 -19.67
CA ILE A 661 7.17 4.34 -19.69
C ILE A 661 8.22 5.03 -20.59
N SER A 662 9.50 4.71 -20.40
CA SER A 662 10.59 5.29 -21.20
C SER A 662 11.84 4.40 -21.22
N PRO A 663 12.69 4.49 -22.27
CA PRO A 663 13.98 3.80 -22.31
C PRO A 663 14.90 4.13 -21.14
N ALA A 664 14.84 5.36 -20.62
CA ALA A 664 15.65 5.79 -19.47
C ALA A 664 15.21 5.08 -18.17
N LEU A 665 13.91 4.90 -17.96
CA LEU A 665 13.39 4.12 -16.84
C LEU A 665 13.67 2.62 -17.03
N ALA A 666 13.50 2.08 -18.24
CA ALA A 666 13.90 0.71 -18.57
C ALA A 666 15.38 0.44 -18.22
N ALA A 667 16.29 1.34 -18.62
CA ALA A 667 17.72 1.28 -18.29
C ALA A 667 18.04 1.48 -16.80
N SER A 668 17.17 2.13 -16.02
CA SER A 668 17.30 2.15 -14.55
C SER A 668 16.85 0.82 -13.93
N VAL A 669 15.77 0.22 -14.43
CA VAL A 669 15.24 -1.05 -13.93
C VAL A 669 16.20 -2.21 -14.24
N ARG A 670 16.84 -2.24 -15.43
CA ARG A 670 17.88 -3.24 -15.74
C ARG A 670 19.08 -3.11 -14.79
N ARG A 671 19.65 -1.91 -14.66
CA ARG A 671 20.80 -1.67 -13.76
C ARG A 671 20.49 -2.03 -12.31
N ALA A 672 19.29 -1.72 -11.82
CA ALA A 672 18.86 -2.10 -10.49
C ALA A 672 18.68 -3.63 -10.34
N ALA A 673 18.25 -4.33 -11.40
CA ALA A 673 18.20 -5.80 -11.41
C ALA A 673 19.61 -6.40 -11.38
N GLU A 674 20.54 -5.85 -12.17
CA GLU A 674 21.97 -6.22 -12.22
C GLU A 674 22.65 -5.97 -10.86
N ASN A 675 22.34 -4.85 -10.18
CA ASN A 675 22.83 -4.53 -8.83
C ASN A 675 22.37 -5.56 -7.77
N VAL A 676 21.08 -5.92 -7.77
CA VAL A 676 20.46 -6.71 -6.69
C VAL A 676 20.57 -8.22 -6.93
N LEU A 677 20.45 -8.67 -8.18
CA LEU A 677 20.42 -10.09 -8.54
C LEU A 677 21.74 -10.58 -9.18
N VAL A 678 22.68 -9.67 -9.48
CA VAL A 678 24.01 -9.95 -10.04
C VAL A 678 23.90 -10.65 -11.41
N SER A 679 24.35 -11.90 -11.54
CA SER A 679 24.31 -12.68 -12.79
C SER A 679 22.89 -12.79 -13.38
N ASP A 680 21.89 -12.78 -12.50
CA ASP A 680 20.53 -13.14 -12.85
C ASP A 680 19.67 -11.90 -13.17
N GLY A 681 20.23 -10.70 -12.97
CA GLY A 681 19.55 -9.42 -13.17
C GLY A 681 19.11 -9.18 -14.62
N ALA A 682 19.95 -9.52 -15.60
CA ALA A 682 19.60 -9.41 -17.01
C ALA A 682 18.43 -10.35 -17.41
N ALA A 683 18.38 -11.55 -16.83
CA ALA A 683 17.27 -12.48 -17.04
C ALA A 683 15.98 -11.95 -16.38
N ALA A 684 16.05 -11.53 -15.12
CA ALA A 684 14.92 -10.96 -14.39
C ALA A 684 14.35 -9.70 -15.06
N TYR A 685 15.21 -8.82 -15.59
CA TYR A 685 14.81 -7.69 -16.41
C TYR A 685 14.05 -8.12 -17.67
N ALA A 686 14.60 -9.08 -18.43
CA ALA A 686 13.95 -9.57 -19.65
C ALA A 686 12.55 -10.16 -19.37
N MET A 687 12.35 -10.83 -18.23
CA MET A 687 11.05 -11.36 -17.83
C MET A 687 9.94 -10.29 -17.69
N LEU A 688 10.27 -9.01 -17.50
CA LEU A 688 9.28 -7.93 -17.37
C LEU A 688 8.58 -7.60 -18.70
N TRP A 689 9.26 -7.78 -19.84
CA TRP A 689 8.78 -7.35 -21.16
C TRP A 689 8.69 -8.47 -22.20
N ARG A 690 9.53 -9.52 -22.11
CA ARG A 690 9.65 -10.60 -23.11
C ARG A 690 8.43 -11.54 -23.18
N TYR A 691 7.56 -11.51 -22.18
CA TYR A 691 6.36 -12.33 -22.12
C TYR A 691 5.10 -11.47 -22.33
N PRO A 692 4.33 -11.71 -23.41
CA PRO A 692 3.07 -11.03 -23.65
C PRO A 692 2.05 -11.37 -22.56
N SER A 693 1.13 -10.44 -22.34
CA SER A 693 0.11 -10.46 -21.29
C SER A 693 -1.09 -11.36 -21.59
N THR A 694 -1.25 -11.79 -22.84
CA THR A 694 -2.48 -12.45 -23.35
C THR A 694 -2.30 -13.93 -23.73
N GLN A 695 -1.20 -14.31 -24.40
CA GLN A 695 -0.95 -15.69 -24.85
C GLN A 695 0.54 -16.02 -24.90
N LEU A 696 0.97 -17.12 -24.29
CA LEU A 696 2.35 -17.63 -24.33
C LEU A 696 2.51 -18.68 -25.43
N THR A 697 3.65 -18.74 -26.11
CA THR A 697 4.04 -19.95 -26.86
C THR A 697 4.41 -21.09 -25.91
N LEU A 698 4.33 -22.35 -26.36
CA LEU A 698 4.77 -23.50 -25.58
C LEU A 698 6.20 -23.33 -25.03
N ALA A 699 7.15 -22.88 -25.86
CA ALA A 699 8.54 -22.68 -25.45
C ALA A 699 8.69 -21.61 -24.35
N GLN A 700 7.96 -20.49 -24.43
CA GLN A 700 7.94 -19.48 -23.38
C GLN A 700 7.31 -20.02 -22.08
N ALA A 701 6.29 -20.87 -22.18
CA ALA A 701 5.66 -21.48 -21.00
C ALA A 701 6.56 -22.53 -20.34
N GLU A 702 7.29 -23.33 -21.12
CA GLU A 702 8.31 -24.28 -20.63
C GLU A 702 9.48 -23.55 -19.96
N GLU A 703 9.96 -22.45 -20.55
CA GLU A 703 11.00 -21.58 -19.97
C GLU A 703 10.55 -20.93 -18.65
N LEU A 704 9.34 -20.38 -18.59
CA LEU A 704 8.76 -19.87 -17.34
C LEU A 704 8.63 -20.97 -16.28
N VAL A 705 8.27 -22.20 -16.65
CA VAL A 705 8.20 -23.35 -15.73
C VAL A 705 9.60 -23.84 -15.30
N GLN A 706 10.65 -23.58 -16.08
CA GLN A 706 12.04 -23.78 -15.63
C GLN A 706 12.45 -22.74 -14.58
N TYR A 707 12.09 -21.47 -14.76
CA TYR A 707 12.36 -20.40 -13.78
C TYR A 707 11.65 -20.60 -12.42
N LEU A 708 10.62 -21.45 -12.33
CA LEU A 708 9.99 -21.81 -11.06
C LEU A 708 10.92 -22.58 -10.10
N ASP A 709 12.00 -23.24 -10.56
CA ASP A 709 12.95 -23.92 -9.67
C ASP A 709 14.21 -23.10 -9.35
N HIS A 710 14.28 -21.85 -9.82
CA HIS A 710 15.47 -20.99 -9.70
C HIS A 710 15.87 -20.71 -8.24
N GLU A 711 17.14 -20.40 -7.98
CA GLU A 711 17.65 -20.14 -6.62
C GLU A 711 17.19 -18.78 -6.06
N LYS A 712 17.26 -17.72 -6.87
CA LYS A 712 16.70 -16.38 -6.57
C LYS A 712 15.19 -16.40 -6.37
N LEU A 713 14.69 -15.72 -5.35
CA LEU A 713 13.26 -15.64 -5.06
C LEU A 713 12.51 -14.77 -6.08
N ALA A 714 13.11 -13.67 -6.52
CA ALA A 714 12.51 -12.73 -7.45
C ALA A 714 12.17 -13.41 -8.79
N ILE A 715 13.08 -14.20 -9.34
CA ILE A 715 12.85 -14.95 -10.60
C ILE A 715 11.69 -15.96 -10.44
N ARG A 716 11.62 -16.67 -9.30
CA ARG A 716 10.48 -17.56 -9.01
C ARG A 716 9.15 -16.80 -8.92
N ILE A 717 9.15 -15.61 -8.31
CA ILE A 717 7.97 -14.73 -8.24
C ILE A 717 7.58 -14.26 -9.64
N LEU A 718 8.50 -13.64 -10.39
CA LEU A 718 8.29 -13.14 -11.76
C LEU A 718 7.70 -14.24 -12.66
N ALA A 719 8.27 -15.45 -12.61
CA ALA A 719 7.78 -16.59 -13.39
C ALA A 719 6.35 -16.97 -12.99
N SER A 720 6.10 -17.13 -11.68
CA SER A 720 4.79 -17.54 -11.17
C SER A 720 3.69 -16.50 -11.42
N LEU A 721 3.98 -15.20 -11.30
CA LEU A 721 3.03 -14.12 -11.58
C LEU A 721 2.74 -14.00 -13.08
N THR A 722 3.76 -14.14 -13.93
CA THR A 722 3.59 -14.12 -15.39
C THR A 722 2.76 -15.32 -15.87
N LEU A 723 3.06 -16.53 -15.39
CA LEU A 723 2.23 -17.71 -15.65
C LEU A 723 0.79 -17.51 -15.14
N ARG A 724 0.61 -16.99 -13.92
CA ARG A 724 -0.71 -16.73 -13.33
C ARG A 724 -1.52 -15.73 -14.14
N GLN A 725 -0.90 -14.66 -14.65
CA GLN A 725 -1.59 -13.65 -15.47
C GLN A 725 -2.12 -14.24 -16.78
N VAL A 726 -1.27 -14.92 -17.55
CA VAL A 726 -1.66 -15.41 -18.88
C VAL A 726 -2.57 -16.63 -18.79
N THR A 727 -2.27 -17.56 -17.87
CA THR A 727 -2.98 -18.84 -17.80
C THR A 727 -4.20 -18.82 -16.89
N GLN A 728 -4.25 -17.88 -15.93
CA GLN A 728 -5.20 -17.86 -14.80
C GLN A 728 -5.10 -19.12 -13.90
N MET A 729 -3.93 -19.78 -13.87
CA MET A 729 -3.66 -20.99 -13.10
C MET A 729 -2.46 -20.80 -12.16
N THR A 730 -2.51 -21.42 -10.97
CA THR A 730 -1.41 -21.43 -9.98
C THR A 730 -0.83 -22.81 -9.73
N LEU A 731 -1.63 -23.87 -9.92
CA LEU A 731 -1.27 -25.28 -9.65
C LEU A 731 -0.65 -25.51 -8.26
N THR A 732 -1.16 -24.82 -7.24
CA THR A 732 -0.65 -24.85 -5.85
C THR A 732 0.83 -24.51 -5.69
N TYR A 733 1.45 -23.87 -6.68
CA TYR A 733 2.82 -23.40 -6.60
C TYR A 733 2.95 -22.16 -5.70
N GLU A 734 3.95 -22.16 -4.82
CA GLU A 734 4.30 -21.06 -3.92
C GLU A 734 5.81 -20.74 -4.03
N PRO A 735 6.24 -19.49 -4.36
CA PRO A 735 7.65 -19.14 -4.56
C PRO A 735 8.56 -19.35 -3.34
N GLN A 736 8.01 -19.26 -2.14
CA GLN A 736 8.74 -19.39 -0.86
C GLN A 736 8.84 -20.83 -0.32
N SER A 737 8.09 -21.79 -0.87
CA SER A 737 8.09 -23.17 -0.36
C SER A 737 9.42 -23.88 -0.59
N SER A 738 9.65 -24.97 0.14
CA SER A 738 10.88 -25.74 0.04
C SER A 738 11.08 -26.32 -1.36
N PRO A 739 12.33 -26.55 -1.81
CA PRO A 739 12.59 -27.18 -3.11
C PRO A 739 11.95 -28.57 -3.28
N ALA A 740 11.56 -29.26 -2.21
CA ALA A 740 10.79 -30.51 -2.29
C ALA A 740 9.32 -30.27 -2.69
N GLU A 741 8.67 -29.28 -2.07
CA GLU A 741 7.26 -28.93 -2.34
C GLU A 741 7.11 -28.30 -3.72
N ARG A 742 8.02 -27.38 -4.09
CA ARG A 742 8.03 -26.74 -5.42
C ARG A 742 8.10 -27.77 -6.55
N ARG A 743 8.98 -28.77 -6.44
CA ARG A 743 9.19 -29.80 -7.48
C ARG A 743 7.88 -30.49 -7.88
N ARG A 744 7.03 -30.85 -6.92
CA ARG A 744 5.72 -31.48 -7.19
C ARG A 744 4.79 -30.56 -7.99
N ALA A 745 4.76 -29.27 -7.69
CA ALA A 745 3.96 -28.29 -8.44
C ALA A 745 4.55 -28.03 -9.85
N ILE A 746 5.88 -28.03 -9.98
CA ILE A 746 6.61 -27.87 -11.25
C ILE A 746 6.43 -29.10 -12.16
N GLU A 747 6.39 -30.30 -11.59
CA GLU A 747 6.03 -31.54 -12.30
C GLU A 747 4.60 -31.48 -12.83
N LEU A 748 3.63 -31.05 -12.00
CA LEU A 748 2.25 -30.83 -12.43
C LEU A 748 2.12 -29.75 -13.53
N TRP A 749 2.93 -28.69 -13.48
CA TRP A 749 3.05 -27.72 -14.60
C TRP A 749 3.55 -28.40 -15.88
N ARG A 750 4.63 -29.19 -15.81
CA ARG A 750 5.20 -29.92 -16.96
C ARG A 750 4.22 -30.94 -17.55
N GLU A 751 3.44 -31.64 -16.71
CA GLU A 751 2.38 -32.56 -17.16
C GLU A 751 1.23 -31.83 -17.86
N ARG A 752 0.79 -30.67 -17.34
CA ARG A 752 -0.27 -29.88 -18.00
C ARG A 752 0.19 -29.23 -19.30
N LEU A 753 1.45 -28.82 -19.39
CA LEU A 753 2.05 -28.40 -20.67
C LEU A 753 2.08 -29.56 -21.68
N LYS A 754 2.61 -30.73 -21.30
CA LYS A 754 2.66 -31.92 -22.19
C LYS A 754 1.28 -32.41 -22.66
N SER A 755 0.24 -32.23 -21.85
CA SER A 755 -1.13 -32.64 -22.17
C SER A 755 -1.96 -31.57 -22.91
N GLY A 756 -1.39 -30.41 -23.24
CA GLY A 756 -2.11 -29.34 -23.93
C GLY A 756 -3.19 -28.65 -23.08
N SER A 757 -3.13 -28.76 -21.75
CA SER A 757 -4.24 -28.44 -20.84
C SER A 757 -4.09 -27.12 -20.07
N VAL A 758 -3.07 -26.31 -20.36
CA VAL A 758 -2.89 -24.97 -19.79
C VAL A 758 -3.58 -23.93 -20.67
N ARG A 759 -4.54 -23.18 -20.11
CA ARG A 759 -5.18 -22.05 -20.79
C ARG A 759 -4.15 -20.97 -21.15
N GLY A 760 -4.33 -20.27 -22.26
CA GLY A 760 -3.46 -19.16 -22.66
C GLY A 760 -2.08 -19.60 -23.20
N VAL A 761 -1.83 -20.90 -23.35
CA VAL A 761 -0.64 -21.42 -24.03
C VAL A 761 -1.00 -21.88 -25.44
N VAL A 762 -0.27 -21.37 -26.44
CA VAL A 762 -0.44 -21.75 -27.85
C VAL A 762 0.37 -23.02 -28.12
N TYR A 763 -0.30 -24.16 -27.95
CA TYR A 763 0.15 -25.45 -28.48
C TYR A 763 -0.07 -25.47 -29.99
N LYS A 764 1.01 -25.61 -30.76
CA LYS A 764 1.04 -25.46 -32.22
C LYS A 764 0.12 -26.47 -32.95
N PRO A 765 -0.87 -26.03 -33.75
CA PRO A 765 -1.61 -26.89 -34.66
C PRO A 765 -1.07 -26.84 -36.11
N ALA A 766 -1.40 -27.88 -36.89
CA ALA A 766 -1.36 -27.92 -38.35
C ALA A 766 -0.04 -27.55 -39.08
N ALA A 767 0.91 -28.49 -39.09
CA ALA A 767 1.68 -28.81 -40.29
C ALA A 767 1.85 -30.33 -40.38
N GLU A 768 1.68 -30.89 -41.58
CA GLU A 768 2.00 -32.28 -41.96
C GLU A 768 1.50 -33.40 -41.01
N ARG A 769 0.25 -33.84 -41.25
CA ARG A 769 0.02 -35.29 -41.40
C ARG A 769 -0.03 -35.59 -42.92
N PRO A 770 0.49 -36.75 -43.36
CA PRO A 770 0.36 -37.19 -44.76
C PRO A 770 -1.07 -37.62 -45.10
#